data_AF-A0A7R7XVM6-F1
#
_entry.id   AF-A0A7R7XVM6-F1
#
_cell.length_a   1.000
_cell.length_b   1.000
_cell.length_c   1.000
_cell.angle_alpha   90.00
_cell.angle_beta   90.00
_cell.angle_gamma   90.00
#
_symmetry.space_group_name_H-M   'P 1'
#
loop_
_entity.id
_entity.type
_entity.pdbx_description
1 polymer ?
#
loop_
_entity_poly.entity_id
_entity_poly.type
_entity_poly.pdbx_seq_one_letter_code
_entity_poly.pdbx_strand_id
1 'polypeptide(L)'
;MEGMERINQICDDFSVRLQKLRVRNHEEQPFYPNGTAKEVFRMDEEQLHELFQLLSPRGMSKDDTISAIVRHIVRNLSTVFAVVVRIRRSGDVKLLREFTNLLVHNDAPLQPPLLTDDELPITLDKAQLVFPTLANEFFDTQFQFCAITLRREEDVTYQDYRSQCPLPYKRQQRIGGGAFGEVYKVKIERHHVRSTGDRSGNLEPEWLARKDFKRQQSFTIELDVYKAIMEQPKKHDHLVMVVAILQYRDTSSLFFPLATGDLDQYLNGKLDGDERGLDTLEKKGMLFKRGVALAGALAFLHDGFDGVACLHLDLKPSNVLVYDAYGPDETWKITDFGLTRVRNREFSSAAPGFEGIYLPPECGTLGGRVTAQSDVWSLGCIFALVITYMVYGPSGVKKFTEKRGERPEGDLFYITTRNSTPRISPAVTSWFDHLKQSNPRDETVSRVIRESLDYLQSKVLHPICRQRATARDVELGLRAIHQYFEERGPPSSPQPSQSQPEHVSVLDRLIARFKHRTSESSVSRLRRFGYNLDPNGFGFRFSPVDGDYLAFFSSQNTLFWTVSEIMSALRDGTQIPPPQALRIPDGAIKSFAVSSNTICNCLDGDSFQCHVYNVVGTSSSVRVDDGVRVVYDHMGYIKRVTMSSDGSLAAFVITDRPKGSEMDCRIYLAYTEHLMGTANEAYYLPRSSRSNSVSESSLMSVTTAANLIVEKIVVGSAAQIRFLDFTPNGKFLVVVIQDGSRGFSIRLWDTYSGKCLRDFSVAIESSETFRALFTTCCLFMSKAGDPCLVVVSDHRRILHVNLSTRSTNDRKLNIGIDSVFVCDDGYTLVLIGKNNGLRAYLLPLHSLEKSDFFGSAKINRLSYVPALDDATVQRDPNKQLKLLIASSSGSFLEMGIDH
;
A
#
# COMPACT_ATOMS: atom_id res chain seq x y z
N MET A 1 -2.59 81.12 20.05
CA MET A 1 -3.83 80.34 19.91
C MET A 1 -3.86 79.61 18.58
N GLU A 2 -3.57 80.28 17.45
CA GLU A 2 -3.55 79.67 16.10
C GLU A 2 -2.73 78.38 15.97
N GLY A 3 -1.49 78.34 16.47
CA GLY A 3 -0.65 77.12 16.35
C GLY A 3 -1.21 75.91 17.11
N MET A 4 -1.94 76.14 18.21
CA MET A 4 -2.53 75.05 18.99
C MET A 4 -3.79 74.49 18.33
N GLU A 5 -4.58 75.38 17.73
CA GLU A 5 -5.75 75.03 16.94
C GLU A 5 -5.35 74.22 15.70
N ARG A 6 -4.24 74.59 15.05
CA ARG A 6 -3.67 73.84 13.93
C ARG A 6 -3.17 72.45 14.32
N ILE A 7 -2.46 72.31 15.46
CA ILE A 7 -2.05 71.00 15.99
C ILE A 7 -3.27 70.10 16.23
N ASN A 8 -4.34 70.64 16.82
CA ASN A 8 -5.59 69.90 17.03
C ASN A 8 -6.15 69.42 15.69
N GLN A 9 -6.25 70.31 14.69
CA GLN A 9 -6.77 70.00 13.37
C GLN A 9 -6.01 68.85 12.69
N ILE A 10 -4.67 68.89 12.69
CA ILE A 10 -3.85 67.83 12.08
C ILE A 10 -4.07 66.48 12.79
N CYS A 11 -4.08 66.46 14.12
CA CYS A 11 -4.32 65.24 14.88
C CYS A 11 -5.72 64.67 14.64
N ASP A 12 -6.74 65.54 14.56
CA ASP A 12 -8.13 65.15 14.30
C ASP A 12 -8.29 64.61 12.87
N ASP A 13 -7.62 65.21 11.88
CA ASP A 13 -7.57 64.72 10.49
C ASP A 13 -6.99 63.30 10.44
N PHE A 14 -5.85 63.05 11.10
CA PHE A 14 -5.26 61.71 11.20
C PHE A 14 -6.19 60.73 11.92
N SER A 15 -6.80 61.14 13.03
CA SER A 15 -7.74 60.32 13.79
C SER A 15 -8.95 59.90 12.96
N VAL A 16 -9.54 60.82 12.19
CA VAL A 16 -10.66 60.55 11.27
C VAL A 16 -10.24 59.57 10.17
N ARG A 17 -9.05 59.73 9.58
CA ARG A 17 -8.54 58.81 8.55
C ARG A 17 -8.30 57.41 9.11
N LEU A 18 -7.65 57.30 10.27
CA LEU A 18 -7.46 56.03 10.96
C LEU A 18 -8.82 55.38 11.24
N GLN A 19 -9.77 56.12 11.81
CA GLN A 19 -11.09 55.62 12.18
C GLN A 19 -11.86 55.04 10.98
N LYS A 20 -11.70 55.59 9.77
CA LYS A 20 -12.30 55.05 8.53
C LYS A 20 -11.75 53.68 8.12
N LEU A 21 -10.52 53.36 8.53
CA LEU A 21 -9.83 52.10 8.22
C LEU A 21 -9.97 51.06 9.34
N ARG A 22 -10.69 51.38 10.42
CA ARG A 22 -10.96 50.46 11.52
C ARG A 22 -11.92 49.35 11.06
N VAL A 23 -11.54 48.10 11.31
CA VAL A 23 -12.35 46.93 10.99
C VAL A 23 -12.91 46.30 12.27
N ARG A 24 -13.88 45.39 12.11
CA ARG A 24 -14.40 44.56 13.20
C ARG A 24 -14.16 43.09 12.87
N ASN A 25 -13.80 42.32 13.88
CA ASN A 25 -13.72 40.88 13.77
C ASN A 25 -15.11 40.23 13.93
N HIS A 26 -15.15 38.91 13.85
CA HIS A 26 -16.37 38.10 13.98
C HIS A 26 -17.06 38.18 15.36
N GLU A 27 -16.39 38.70 16.39
CA GLU A 27 -16.96 38.97 17.73
C GLU A 27 -17.37 40.44 17.88
N GLU A 28 -17.45 41.19 16.78
CA GLU A 28 -17.69 42.64 16.74
C GLU A 28 -16.61 43.48 17.46
N GLN A 29 -15.47 42.89 17.83
CA GLN A 29 -14.36 43.60 18.45
C GLN A 29 -13.61 44.43 17.40
N PRO A 30 -13.43 45.75 17.62
CA PRO A 30 -12.76 46.62 16.67
C PRO A 30 -11.24 46.46 16.73
N PHE A 31 -10.59 46.50 15.57
CA PHE A 31 -9.13 46.55 15.46
C PHE A 31 -8.68 47.28 14.19
N TYR A 32 -7.40 47.63 14.14
CA TYR A 32 -6.74 48.19 12.97
C TYR A 32 -5.86 47.13 12.32
N PRO A 33 -6.01 46.85 11.02
CA PRO A 33 -5.14 45.92 10.34
C PRO A 33 -3.67 46.36 10.44
N ASN A 34 -2.75 45.40 10.48
CA ASN A 34 -1.33 45.72 10.49
C ASN A 34 -0.95 46.63 9.31
N GLY A 35 -0.10 47.63 9.55
CA GLY A 35 0.34 48.57 8.51
C GLY A 35 -0.63 49.72 8.23
N THR A 36 -1.87 49.70 8.75
CA THR A 36 -2.84 50.80 8.55
C THR A 36 -2.30 52.15 8.99
N ALA A 37 -1.66 52.24 10.16
CA ALA A 37 -1.06 53.49 10.62
C ALA A 37 0.03 54.00 9.66
N LYS A 38 0.89 53.09 9.20
CA LYS A 38 1.97 53.39 8.26
C LYS A 38 1.44 53.89 6.91
N GLU A 39 0.37 53.31 6.40
CA GLU A 39 -0.31 53.78 5.18
C GLU A 39 -0.82 55.21 5.35
N VAL A 40 -1.58 55.49 6.43
CA VAL A 40 -2.15 56.81 6.68
C VAL A 40 -1.07 57.89 6.77
N PHE A 41 0.00 57.61 7.51
CA PHE A 41 1.08 58.56 7.73
C PHE A 41 1.98 58.75 6.52
N ARG A 42 2.21 57.70 5.72
CA ARG A 42 2.98 57.81 4.48
C ARG A 42 2.24 58.58 3.39
N MET A 43 0.91 58.54 3.35
CA MET A 43 0.13 59.31 2.37
C MET A 43 0.10 60.82 2.68
N ASP A 44 0.49 61.24 3.88
CA ASP A 44 0.45 62.64 4.30
C ASP A 44 1.64 62.99 5.19
N GLU A 45 2.84 62.78 4.64
CA GLU A 45 4.10 63.16 5.31
C GLU A 45 4.21 64.68 5.48
N GLU A 46 3.52 65.47 4.66
CA GLU A 46 3.47 66.93 4.76
C GLU A 46 2.79 67.40 6.06
N GLN A 47 1.60 66.87 6.39
CA GLN A 47 0.94 67.20 7.66
C GLN A 47 1.74 66.71 8.88
N LEU A 48 2.44 65.57 8.77
CA LEU A 48 3.36 65.10 9.80
C LEU A 48 4.52 66.08 10.00
N HIS A 49 5.11 66.54 8.90
CA HIS A 49 6.20 67.51 8.95
C HIS A 49 5.75 68.83 9.58
N GLU A 50 4.59 69.36 9.18
CA GLU A 50 3.96 70.54 9.77
C GLU A 50 3.73 70.36 11.28
N LEU A 51 3.22 69.19 11.72
CA LEU A 51 2.97 68.91 13.13
C LEU A 51 4.25 68.98 13.97
N PHE A 52 5.34 68.34 13.52
CA PHE A 52 6.60 68.34 14.26
C PHE A 52 7.36 69.67 14.16
N GLN A 53 7.14 70.47 13.11
CA GLN A 53 7.55 71.88 13.08
C GLN A 53 6.87 72.69 14.17
N LEU A 54 5.55 72.53 14.36
CA LEU A 54 4.79 73.24 15.38
C LEU A 54 5.09 72.80 16.83
N LEU A 55 5.52 71.55 17.02
CA LEU A 55 5.88 70.99 18.33
C LEU A 55 7.31 71.31 18.78
N SER A 56 8.18 71.73 17.86
CA SER A 56 9.60 72.00 18.13
C SER A 56 9.78 73.27 18.98
N PRO A 57 10.69 73.28 19.98
CA PRO A 57 11.01 74.50 20.74
C PRO A 57 11.59 75.58 19.81
N ARG A 58 11.33 76.86 20.12
CA ARG A 58 11.94 78.00 19.41
C ARG A 58 13.47 77.91 19.51
N GLY A 59 14.12 77.33 18.50
CA GLY A 59 15.56 77.04 18.45
C GLY A 59 15.95 75.83 17.59
N MET A 60 15.06 74.86 17.37
CA MET A 60 15.27 73.72 16.45
C MET A 60 14.96 74.13 15.00
N SER A 61 15.82 74.88 14.32
CA SER A 61 15.65 75.25 12.91
C SER A 61 16.62 74.53 11.97
N LYS A 62 16.61 73.20 11.97
CA LYS A 62 17.17 72.44 10.85
C LYS A 62 16.10 71.51 10.30
N ASP A 63 15.55 71.91 9.16
CA ASP A 63 14.54 71.18 8.39
C ASP A 63 14.92 69.69 8.20
N ASP A 64 16.23 69.43 8.06
CA ASP A 64 16.82 68.09 7.99
C ASP A 64 16.51 67.19 9.20
N THR A 65 16.42 67.78 10.40
CA THR A 65 16.15 67.04 11.65
C THR A 65 14.69 66.63 11.74
N ILE A 66 13.77 67.51 11.34
CA ILE A 66 12.33 67.21 11.28
C ILE A 66 12.06 66.17 10.20
N SER A 67 12.68 66.31 9.03
CA SER A 67 12.64 65.31 7.97
C SER A 67 13.23 63.96 8.39
N ALA A 68 14.23 63.95 9.28
CA ALA A 68 14.72 62.71 9.90
C ALA A 68 13.68 62.11 10.86
N ILE A 69 13.05 62.90 11.72
CA ILE A 69 12.00 62.48 12.66
C ILE A 69 10.81 61.86 11.91
N VAL A 70 10.26 62.55 10.90
CA VAL A 70 9.13 62.05 10.09
C VAL A 70 9.48 60.71 9.44
N ARG A 71 10.70 60.58 8.88
CA ARG A 71 11.18 59.30 8.35
C ARG A 71 11.24 58.19 9.40
N HIS A 72 11.63 58.49 10.64
CA HIS A 72 11.66 57.49 11.72
C HIS A 72 10.23 57.08 12.14
N ILE A 73 9.30 58.03 12.18
CA ILE A 73 7.88 57.77 12.48
C ILE A 73 7.26 56.84 11.44
N VAL A 74 7.36 57.21 10.16
CA VAL A 74 6.79 56.41 9.05
C VAL A 74 7.46 55.04 8.96
N ARG A 75 8.75 54.93 9.33
CA ARG A 75 9.49 53.67 9.21
C ARG A 75 9.22 52.70 10.36
N ASN A 76 9.26 53.18 11.61
CA ASN A 76 9.40 52.34 12.81
C ASN A 76 8.41 52.64 13.95
N LEU A 77 7.66 53.74 13.88
CA LEU A 77 6.90 54.29 15.03
C LEU A 77 5.49 54.73 14.65
N SER A 78 4.98 54.25 13.51
CA SER A 78 3.68 54.62 12.97
C SER A 78 2.57 54.09 13.89
N THR A 79 2.69 52.85 14.34
CA THR A 79 1.68 52.26 15.22
C THR A 79 1.67 52.95 16.58
N VAL A 80 2.84 53.19 17.19
CA VAL A 80 2.94 53.94 18.45
C VAL A 80 2.32 55.33 18.30
N PHE A 81 2.63 56.05 17.23
CA PHE A 81 2.06 57.38 16.98
C PHE A 81 0.54 57.35 16.79
N ALA A 82 0.00 56.33 16.12
CA ALA A 82 -1.44 56.17 15.97
C ALA A 82 -2.16 55.94 17.31
N VAL A 83 -1.55 55.18 18.24
CA VAL A 83 -2.09 55.04 19.61
C VAL A 83 -2.11 56.41 20.30
N VAL A 84 -1.00 57.16 20.22
CA VAL A 84 -0.89 58.51 20.80
C VAL A 84 -1.95 59.45 20.25
N VAL A 85 -2.12 59.52 18.92
CA VAL A 85 -3.15 60.35 18.26
C VAL A 85 -4.55 59.96 18.73
N ARG A 86 -4.81 58.68 19.00
CA ARG A 86 -6.12 58.16 19.40
C ARG A 86 -6.48 58.45 20.86
N ILE A 87 -5.52 58.41 21.79
CA ILE A 87 -5.76 58.65 23.22
C ILE A 87 -5.70 60.14 23.59
N ARG A 88 -5.03 60.94 22.75
CA ARG A 88 -4.81 62.37 22.99
C ARG A 88 -6.13 63.14 23.05
N ARG A 89 -6.26 64.01 24.06
CA ARG A 89 -7.36 64.99 24.16
C ARG A 89 -7.01 66.28 23.42
N SER A 90 -8.02 66.96 22.86
CA SER A 90 -7.82 68.29 22.29
C SER A 90 -7.22 69.22 23.34
N GLY A 91 -6.14 69.93 22.98
CA GLY A 91 -5.37 70.72 23.96
C GLY A 91 -4.14 70.03 24.56
N ASP A 92 -3.97 68.71 24.40
CA ASP A 92 -2.88 67.97 25.05
C ASP A 92 -1.60 67.93 24.20
N VAL A 93 -0.68 68.86 24.48
CA VAL A 93 0.67 68.91 23.89
C VAL A 93 1.68 68.08 24.69
N LYS A 94 1.39 67.76 25.96
CA LYS A 94 2.34 67.04 26.82
C LYS A 94 2.56 65.63 26.29
N LEU A 95 1.50 64.93 25.94
CA LEU A 95 1.59 63.59 25.36
C LEU A 95 2.36 63.58 24.02
N LEU A 96 2.14 64.58 23.16
CA LEU A 96 2.89 64.71 21.90
C LEU A 96 4.39 64.97 22.15
N ARG A 97 4.75 65.74 23.19
CA ARG A 97 6.15 65.93 23.59
C ARG A 97 6.76 64.66 24.17
N GLU A 98 6.03 63.90 24.98
CA GLU A 98 6.46 62.59 25.47
C GLU A 98 6.79 61.65 24.30
N PHE A 99 5.95 61.63 23.25
CA PHE A 99 6.25 60.90 22.01
C PHE A 99 7.50 61.42 21.31
N THR A 100 7.68 62.74 21.17
CA THR A 100 8.88 63.32 20.54
C THR A 100 10.16 62.95 21.30
N ASN A 101 10.11 62.83 22.63
CA ASN A 101 11.26 62.42 23.44
C ASN A 101 11.70 60.96 23.17
N LEU A 102 10.83 60.11 22.61
CA LEU A 102 11.21 58.76 22.18
C LEU A 102 12.13 58.77 20.96
N LEU A 103 12.09 59.86 20.19
CA LEU A 103 12.76 60.03 18.91
C LEU A 103 14.01 60.91 19.01
N VAL A 104 14.13 61.74 20.05
CA VAL A 104 15.13 62.82 20.12
C VAL A 104 15.71 62.90 21.54
N HIS A 105 17.03 63.04 21.64
CA HIS A 105 17.72 63.43 22.89
C HIS A 105 18.68 64.57 22.58
N ASN A 106 18.62 65.68 23.34
CA ASN A 106 19.45 66.88 23.13
C ASN A 106 19.38 67.41 21.68
N ASP A 107 18.17 67.53 21.13
CA ASP A 107 17.90 67.99 19.75
C ASP A 107 18.54 67.15 18.63
N ALA A 108 19.02 65.94 18.93
CA ALA A 108 19.54 64.97 17.97
C ALA A 108 18.66 63.72 17.89
N PRO A 109 18.40 63.15 16.69
CA PRO A 109 17.63 61.91 16.56
C PRO A 109 18.31 60.72 17.24
N LEU A 110 17.55 59.93 18.00
CA LEU A 110 18.00 58.69 18.60
C LEU A 110 18.08 57.56 17.56
N GLN A 111 19.19 56.83 17.54
CA GLN A 111 19.36 55.61 16.75
C GLN A 111 19.97 54.49 17.61
N PRO A 112 19.19 53.45 17.98
CA PRO A 112 17.76 53.24 17.71
C PRO A 112 16.84 54.12 18.61
N PRO A 113 15.55 54.31 18.24
CA PRO A 113 14.56 54.94 19.10
C PRO A 113 14.33 54.17 20.41
N LEU A 114 13.81 54.85 21.44
CA LEU A 114 13.53 54.26 22.77
C LEU A 114 12.42 53.19 22.76
N LEU A 115 11.57 53.21 21.73
CA LEU A 115 10.50 52.25 21.49
C LEU A 115 10.31 52.14 19.97
N THR A 116 9.94 50.96 19.50
CA THR A 116 9.57 50.72 18.10
C THR A 116 8.25 49.95 17.99
N ASP A 117 7.61 50.01 16.83
CA ASP A 117 6.36 49.30 16.53
C ASP A 117 6.50 47.78 16.72
N ASP A 118 7.70 47.22 16.49
CA ASP A 118 7.99 45.78 16.63
C ASP A 118 7.95 45.31 18.11
N GLU A 119 8.04 46.24 19.08
CA GLU A 119 7.98 45.94 20.51
C GLU A 119 6.56 45.95 21.08
N LEU A 120 5.56 46.39 20.32
CA LEU A 120 4.17 46.38 20.74
C LEU A 120 3.57 44.96 20.66
N PRO A 121 2.66 44.58 21.59
CA PRO A 121 2.21 45.37 22.74
C PRO A 121 3.23 45.33 23.90
N ILE A 122 3.42 46.49 24.55
CA ILE A 122 4.27 46.66 25.73
C ILE A 122 3.47 46.46 27.03
N THR A 123 4.17 46.13 28.12
CA THR A 123 3.59 46.01 29.46
C THR A 123 3.18 47.37 30.02
N LEU A 124 2.30 47.36 31.04
CA LEU A 124 1.88 48.59 31.73
C LEU A 124 3.06 49.35 32.36
N ASP A 125 4.02 48.64 32.97
CA ASP A 125 5.23 49.26 33.55
C ASP A 125 6.05 50.01 32.50
N LYS A 126 6.18 49.42 31.30
CA LYS A 126 6.89 50.07 30.20
C LYS A 126 6.10 51.25 29.66
N ALA A 127 4.78 51.15 29.56
CA ALA A 127 3.91 52.27 29.18
C ALA A 127 4.01 53.43 30.19
N GLN A 128 4.11 53.16 31.50
CA GLN A 128 4.35 54.16 32.55
C GLN A 128 5.69 54.87 32.40
N LEU A 129 6.72 54.15 31.92
CA LEU A 129 8.04 54.72 31.66
C LEU A 129 8.03 55.65 30.44
N VAL A 130 7.36 55.25 29.35
CA VAL A 130 7.40 56.00 28.07
C VAL A 130 6.32 57.09 27.94
N PHE A 131 5.15 56.89 28.56
CA PHE A 131 3.99 57.79 28.48
C PHE A 131 3.36 58.01 29.87
N PRO A 132 4.07 58.63 30.83
CA PRO A 132 3.63 58.75 32.22
C PRO A 132 2.30 59.51 32.39
N THR A 133 1.91 60.40 31.47
CA THR A 133 0.65 61.16 31.59
C THR A 133 -0.60 60.33 31.32
N LEU A 134 -0.56 59.38 30.37
CA LEU A 134 -1.72 58.59 29.91
C LEU A 134 -1.36 57.11 29.72
N ALA A 135 -0.57 56.57 30.66
CA ALA A 135 -0.02 55.22 30.57
C ALA A 135 -1.11 54.13 30.50
N ASN A 136 -2.17 54.25 31.30
CA ASN A 136 -3.28 53.28 31.30
C ASN A 136 -4.04 53.34 29.97
N GLU A 137 -4.37 54.55 29.49
CA GLU A 137 -5.06 54.73 28.21
C GLU A 137 -4.22 54.23 27.03
N PHE A 138 -2.91 54.47 27.04
CA PHE A 138 -1.98 53.91 26.05
C PHE A 138 -1.99 52.38 26.11
N PHE A 139 -1.84 51.83 27.31
CA PHE A 139 -1.82 50.38 27.53
C PHE A 139 -3.10 49.71 27.04
N ASP A 140 -4.28 50.27 27.32
CA ASP A 140 -5.56 49.71 26.89
C ASP A 140 -5.80 49.89 25.38
N THR A 141 -5.36 51.02 24.82
CA THR A 141 -5.61 51.37 23.41
C THR A 141 -4.67 50.64 22.45
N GLN A 142 -3.44 50.34 22.85
CA GLN A 142 -2.46 49.68 21.96
C GLN A 142 -2.99 48.36 21.38
N PHE A 143 -3.78 47.60 22.15
CA PHE A 143 -4.29 46.30 21.71
C PHE A 143 -5.17 46.40 20.46
N GLN A 144 -5.88 47.53 20.26
CA GLN A 144 -6.66 47.76 19.04
C GLN A 144 -5.77 47.82 17.78
N PHE A 145 -4.50 48.18 17.92
CA PHE A 145 -3.53 48.25 16.83
C PHE A 145 -2.59 47.03 16.77
N CYS A 146 -2.65 46.15 17.75
CA CYS A 146 -1.80 44.96 17.87
C CYS A 146 -2.60 43.67 17.65
N ALA A 147 -3.47 43.67 16.64
CA ALA A 147 -4.21 42.46 16.28
C ALA A 147 -3.26 41.29 15.94
N ILE A 148 -3.68 40.08 16.29
CA ILE A 148 -2.82 38.88 16.21
C ILE A 148 -2.31 38.69 14.77
N THR A 149 -1.04 38.31 14.64
CA THR A 149 -0.42 38.01 13.34
C THR A 149 -0.02 36.55 13.33
N LEU A 150 -0.60 35.79 12.40
CA LEU A 150 -0.16 34.43 12.11
C LEU A 150 1.13 34.50 11.31
N ARG A 151 2.11 33.70 11.72
CA ARG A 151 3.38 33.55 11.02
C ARG A 151 3.45 32.15 10.42
N ARG A 152 3.77 32.08 9.14
CA ARG A 152 3.84 30.80 8.45
C ARG A 152 4.99 29.98 9.02
N GLU A 153 4.72 28.72 9.34
CA GLU A 153 5.68 27.74 9.87
C GLU A 153 6.30 28.11 11.24
N GLU A 154 5.78 29.13 11.92
CA GLU A 154 6.24 29.54 13.26
C GLU A 154 5.15 29.33 14.33
N ASP A 155 5.61 28.99 15.53
CA ASP A 155 4.80 28.94 16.74
C ASP A 155 4.57 30.37 17.27
N VAL A 156 3.31 30.78 17.37
CA VAL A 156 2.95 32.11 17.90
C VAL A 156 2.07 31.97 19.14
N THR A 157 2.53 32.56 20.24
CA THR A 157 1.84 32.51 21.54
C THR A 157 1.39 33.90 21.99
N TYR A 158 0.09 34.03 22.27
CA TYR A 158 -0.55 35.22 22.83
C TYR A 158 -1.23 34.86 24.16
N GLN A 159 -0.45 34.92 25.24
CA GLN A 159 -0.86 34.67 26.62
C GLN A 159 -0.73 35.93 27.49
N ASP A 160 -1.18 35.86 28.73
CA ASP A 160 -1.15 36.95 29.72
C ASP A 160 -1.78 38.24 29.16
N TYR A 161 -1.11 39.38 29.32
CA TYR A 161 -1.58 40.66 28.82
C TYR A 161 -1.74 40.70 27.28
N ARG A 162 -0.98 39.88 26.54
CA ARG A 162 -1.08 39.79 25.07
C ARG A 162 -2.37 39.10 24.62
N SER A 163 -3.07 38.38 25.49
CA SER A 163 -4.38 37.79 25.18
C SER A 163 -5.52 38.81 24.97
N GLN A 164 -5.24 40.10 25.21
CA GLN A 164 -6.12 41.22 24.89
C GLN A 164 -6.05 41.62 23.41
N CYS A 165 -5.02 41.17 22.68
CA CYS A 165 -4.89 41.38 21.24
C CYS A 165 -6.08 40.74 20.49
N PRO A 166 -6.82 41.50 19.67
CA PRO A 166 -7.96 40.98 18.94
C PRO A 166 -7.55 39.95 17.88
N LEU A 167 -8.39 38.95 17.69
CA LEU A 167 -8.24 37.97 16.61
C LEU A 167 -8.56 38.62 15.25
N PRO A 168 -7.74 38.43 14.20
CA PRO A 168 -7.91 39.07 12.90
C PRO A 168 -8.95 38.37 12.00
N TYR A 169 -9.94 37.68 12.58
CA TYR A 169 -10.92 36.89 11.83
C TYR A 169 -12.12 37.76 11.46
N LYS A 170 -12.26 38.13 10.18
CA LYS A 170 -13.44 38.85 9.68
C LYS A 170 -14.71 38.00 9.74
N ARG A 171 -14.55 36.70 9.49
CA ARG A 171 -15.64 35.71 9.49
C ARG A 171 -15.11 34.38 9.99
N GLN A 172 -15.95 33.62 10.67
CA GLN A 172 -15.71 32.21 10.97
C GLN A 172 -16.98 31.39 10.79
N GLN A 173 -16.81 30.14 10.40
CA GLN A 173 -17.89 29.15 10.32
C GLN A 173 -17.35 27.79 10.73
N ARG A 174 -18.06 27.09 11.61
CA ARG A 174 -17.73 25.71 11.97
C ARG A 174 -18.04 24.79 10.79
N ILE A 175 -17.05 24.01 10.36
CA ILE A 175 -17.16 23.09 9.20
C ILE A 175 -17.03 21.62 9.60
N GLY A 176 -16.51 21.32 10.79
CA GLY A 176 -16.41 19.95 11.28
C GLY A 176 -16.08 19.90 12.77
N GLY A 177 -16.17 18.70 13.36
CA GLY A 177 -15.78 18.47 14.75
C GLY A 177 -15.87 17.01 15.13
N GLY A 178 -15.02 16.58 16.07
CA GLY A 178 -14.92 15.19 16.51
C GLY A 178 -14.21 15.03 17.85
N ALA A 179 -13.68 13.83 18.09
CA ALA A 179 -12.92 13.49 19.30
C ALA A 179 -11.62 14.31 19.43
N PHE A 180 -11.02 14.71 18.31
CA PHE A 180 -9.71 15.37 18.23
C PHE A 180 -9.77 16.89 18.24
N GLY A 181 -10.95 17.51 18.12
CA GLY A 181 -11.09 18.96 18.08
C GLY A 181 -12.29 19.45 17.29
N GLU A 182 -12.33 20.75 17.06
CA GLU A 182 -13.32 21.43 16.21
C GLU A 182 -12.61 22.11 15.05
N VAL A 183 -13.23 22.10 13.86
CA VAL A 183 -12.64 22.68 12.65
C VAL A 183 -13.53 23.81 12.14
N TYR A 184 -12.90 24.95 11.86
CA TYR A 184 -13.53 26.16 11.38
C TYR A 184 -12.91 26.59 10.05
N LYS A 185 -13.73 27.12 9.15
CA LYS A 185 -13.27 27.94 8.03
C LYS A 185 -13.24 29.39 8.50
N VAL A 186 -12.07 30.03 8.46
CA VAL A 186 -11.84 31.39 8.96
C VAL A 186 -11.32 32.31 7.86
N LYS A 187 -11.88 33.51 7.75
CA LYS A 187 -11.41 34.55 6.83
C LYS A 187 -10.54 35.53 7.60
N ILE A 188 -9.23 35.46 7.41
CA ILE A 188 -8.24 36.30 8.09
C ILE A 188 -8.09 37.60 7.31
N GLU A 189 -8.08 38.73 8.00
CA GLU A 189 -7.91 40.06 7.41
C GLU A 189 -6.52 40.22 6.74
N ARG A 190 -6.40 41.18 5.82
CA ARG A 190 -5.11 41.53 5.20
C ARG A 190 -4.05 41.91 6.24
N HIS A 191 -2.79 41.64 5.92
CA HIS A 191 -1.60 41.88 6.72
C HIS A 191 -1.47 41.08 8.03
N HIS A 192 -2.31 40.05 8.23
CA HIS A 192 -2.33 39.20 9.42
C HIS A 192 -1.84 37.76 9.19
N VAL A 193 -1.46 37.41 7.96
CA VAL A 193 -0.72 36.19 7.63
C VAL A 193 0.61 36.61 7.00
N ARG A 194 1.74 36.24 7.61
CA ARG A 194 3.09 36.61 7.14
C ARG A 194 3.94 35.37 6.87
N SER A 195 4.76 35.43 5.83
CA SER A 195 5.79 34.43 5.56
C SER A 195 7.07 34.72 6.37
N THR A 196 7.84 33.69 6.67
CA THR A 196 9.14 33.78 7.32
C THR A 196 10.09 34.69 6.51
N GLY A 197 10.63 35.74 7.14
CA GLY A 197 11.54 36.70 6.51
C GLY A 197 10.90 37.81 5.69
N ASP A 198 9.59 37.76 5.42
CA ASP A 198 8.84 38.84 4.76
C ASP A 198 8.13 39.74 5.79
N ARG A 199 8.39 41.05 5.72
CA ARG A 199 7.70 42.03 6.55
C ARG A 199 6.31 42.38 6.01
N SER A 200 6.03 42.05 4.75
CA SER A 200 4.72 42.24 4.12
C SER A 200 3.83 41.02 4.40
N GLY A 201 2.59 41.28 4.83
CA GLY A 201 1.60 40.23 5.03
C GLY A 201 0.69 40.07 3.81
N ASN A 202 -0.27 39.14 3.90
CA ASN A 202 -1.28 38.93 2.85
C ASN A 202 -1.96 40.25 2.44
N LEU A 203 -1.98 40.58 1.15
CA LEU A 203 -2.55 41.83 0.64
C LEU A 203 -4.09 41.85 0.71
N GLU A 204 -4.69 40.68 0.52
CA GLU A 204 -6.14 40.46 0.56
C GLU A 204 -6.52 39.50 1.68
N PRO A 205 -7.76 39.56 2.20
CA PRO A 205 -8.22 38.62 3.20
C PRO A 205 -8.17 37.15 2.72
N GLU A 206 -7.52 36.29 3.48
CA GLU A 206 -7.24 34.89 3.11
C GLU A 206 -8.18 33.93 3.87
N TRP A 207 -8.67 32.89 3.18
CA TRP A 207 -9.43 31.81 3.83
C TRP A 207 -8.49 30.68 4.25
N LEU A 208 -8.52 30.31 5.53
CA LEU A 208 -7.83 29.14 6.07
C LEU A 208 -8.79 28.21 6.81
N ALA A 209 -8.41 26.96 6.96
CA ALA A 209 -9.02 26.05 7.92
C ALA A 209 -8.27 26.16 9.26
N ARG A 210 -9.00 26.26 10.37
CA ARG A 210 -8.48 26.32 11.73
C ARG A 210 -8.99 25.12 12.51
N LYS A 211 -8.11 24.27 13.03
CA LYS A 211 -8.43 23.16 13.93
C LYS A 211 -8.10 23.57 15.35
N ASP A 212 -9.11 23.64 16.21
CA ASP A 212 -8.99 23.96 17.62
C ASP A 212 -9.00 22.67 18.45
N PHE A 213 -8.07 22.57 19.40
CA PHE A 213 -7.86 21.37 20.18
C PHE A 213 -8.51 21.48 21.56
N LYS A 214 -9.27 20.44 21.95
CA LYS A 214 -9.92 20.37 23.27
C LYS A 214 -8.96 19.99 24.40
N ARG A 215 -7.85 19.33 24.08
CA ARG A 215 -6.86 18.83 25.05
C ARG A 215 -5.46 19.20 24.55
N GLN A 216 -4.65 19.78 25.44
CA GLN A 216 -3.28 20.17 25.11
C GLN A 216 -2.42 18.97 24.67
N GLN A 217 -2.61 17.81 25.28
CA GLN A 217 -1.88 16.59 24.90
C GLN A 217 -2.16 16.17 23.45
N SER A 218 -3.41 16.28 22.98
CA SER A 218 -3.78 15.96 21.60
C SER A 218 -3.15 16.94 20.61
N PHE A 219 -3.08 18.22 20.98
CA PHE A 219 -2.38 19.24 20.20
C PHE A 219 -0.89 18.92 20.07
N THR A 220 -0.21 18.62 21.18
CA THR A 220 1.22 18.31 21.16
C THR A 220 1.53 17.06 20.32
N ILE A 221 0.77 15.97 20.49
CA ILE A 221 0.98 14.74 19.72
C ILE A 221 0.86 15.00 18.21
N GLU A 222 -0.20 15.69 17.78
CA GLU A 222 -0.42 15.95 16.35
C GLU A 222 0.60 16.96 15.80
N LEU A 223 0.97 17.97 16.58
CA LEU A 223 1.98 18.96 16.20
C LEU A 223 3.37 18.31 16.04
N ASP A 224 3.76 17.41 16.94
CA ASP A 224 5.04 16.71 16.87
C ASP A 224 5.17 15.89 15.58
N VAL A 225 4.08 15.26 15.13
CA VAL A 225 4.04 14.56 13.83
C VAL A 225 4.23 15.54 12.68
N TYR A 226 3.54 16.68 12.68
CA TYR A 226 3.72 17.70 11.65
C TYR A 226 5.15 18.24 11.64
N LYS A 227 5.75 18.51 12.81
CA LYS A 227 7.15 18.95 12.92
C LYS A 227 8.10 17.89 12.34
N ALA A 228 7.90 16.61 12.66
CA ALA A 228 8.70 15.52 12.10
C ALA A 228 8.61 15.45 10.56
N ILE A 229 7.41 15.65 9.98
CA ILE A 229 7.21 15.73 8.52
C ILE A 229 7.85 17.01 7.94
N MET A 230 7.75 18.15 8.65
CA MET A 230 8.35 19.44 8.28
C MET A 230 9.87 19.46 8.37
N GLU A 231 10.48 18.59 9.16
CA GLU A 231 11.94 18.46 9.23
C GLU A 231 12.52 17.62 8.08
N GLN A 232 11.71 16.84 7.37
CA GLN A 232 12.21 16.02 6.26
C GLN A 232 12.72 16.88 5.10
N PRO A 233 13.87 16.54 4.49
CA PRO A 233 14.44 17.31 3.38
C PRO A 233 13.58 17.26 2.11
N LYS A 234 12.84 16.15 1.92
CA LYS A 234 11.87 16.00 0.85
C LYS A 234 10.46 16.26 1.39
N LYS A 235 9.67 17.04 0.65
CA LYS A 235 8.24 17.24 0.91
C LYS A 235 7.40 16.45 -0.10
N HIS A 236 6.15 16.19 0.25
CA HIS A 236 5.20 15.51 -0.62
C HIS A 236 3.93 16.34 -0.79
N ASP A 237 3.55 16.64 -2.03
CA ASP A 237 2.45 17.57 -2.33
C ASP A 237 1.06 17.07 -1.93
N HIS A 238 0.94 15.74 -1.76
CA HIS A 238 -0.30 15.06 -1.37
C HIS A 238 -0.44 14.84 0.15
N LEU A 239 0.27 15.62 0.96
CA LEU A 239 0.05 15.73 2.41
C LEU A 239 -0.42 17.15 2.74
N VAL A 240 -1.40 17.28 3.63
CA VAL A 240 -1.82 18.58 4.14
C VAL A 240 -0.78 19.06 5.15
N MET A 241 -0.26 20.28 4.97
CA MET A 241 0.76 20.85 5.84
C MET A 241 0.21 22.02 6.65
N VAL A 242 0.68 22.15 7.89
CA VAL A 242 0.34 23.27 8.77
C VAL A 242 0.87 24.57 8.16
N VAL A 243 0.01 25.58 8.07
CA VAL A 243 0.36 26.94 7.66
C VAL A 243 0.88 27.72 8.86
N ALA A 244 0.16 27.72 9.98
CA ALA A 244 0.51 28.49 11.17
C ALA A 244 0.02 27.82 12.45
N ILE A 245 0.65 28.17 13.57
CA ILE A 245 0.37 27.59 14.89
C ILE A 245 0.09 28.74 15.86
N LEU A 246 -1.06 28.70 16.52
CA LEU A 246 -1.49 29.75 17.45
C LEU A 246 -1.86 29.15 18.81
N GLN A 247 -1.25 29.68 19.86
CA GLN A 247 -1.71 29.50 21.24
C GLN A 247 -2.29 30.81 21.72
N TYR A 248 -3.61 30.87 21.88
CA TYR A 248 -4.33 32.07 22.28
C TYR A 248 -5.21 31.76 23.49
N ARG A 249 -4.92 32.40 24.63
CA ARG A 249 -5.52 32.07 25.93
C ARG A 249 -5.36 30.57 26.21
N ASP A 250 -6.46 29.87 26.46
CA ASP A 250 -6.49 28.44 26.74
C ASP A 250 -6.65 27.57 25.47
N THR A 251 -6.70 28.18 24.29
CA THR A 251 -6.95 27.49 23.01
C THR A 251 -5.66 27.35 22.21
N SER A 252 -5.34 26.11 21.86
CA SER A 252 -4.29 25.78 20.88
C SER A 252 -4.92 25.45 19.53
N SER A 253 -4.44 26.09 18.47
CA SER A 253 -5.01 26.00 17.12
C SER A 253 -3.93 25.74 16.06
N LEU A 254 -4.24 24.85 15.11
CA LEU A 254 -3.46 24.64 13.89
C LEU A 254 -4.21 25.20 12.68
N PHE A 255 -3.51 25.91 11.80
CA PHE A 255 -4.07 26.47 10.57
C PHE A 255 -3.60 25.69 9.36
N PHE A 256 -4.49 25.47 8.40
CA PHE A 256 -4.24 24.70 7.17
C PHE A 256 -4.80 25.43 5.96
N PRO A 257 -4.29 25.14 4.74
CA PRO A 257 -4.93 25.61 3.53
C PRO A 257 -6.34 25.04 3.45
N LEU A 258 -7.31 25.89 3.15
CA LEU A 258 -8.70 25.48 3.08
C LEU A 258 -8.96 24.64 1.81
N ALA A 259 -9.45 23.41 2.00
CA ALA A 259 -9.90 22.54 0.92
C ALA A 259 -11.34 22.86 0.46
N THR A 260 -11.73 22.39 -0.72
CA THR A 260 -13.12 22.46 -1.20
C THR A 260 -14.02 21.57 -0.35
N GLY A 261 -13.52 20.39 0.02
CA GLY A 261 -14.17 19.43 0.91
C GLY A 261 -13.32 18.19 1.11
N ASP A 262 -13.93 17.09 1.55
CA ASP A 262 -13.27 15.79 1.72
C ASP A 262 -13.71 14.76 0.66
N LEU A 263 -12.97 13.66 0.57
CA LEU A 263 -13.21 12.62 -0.43
C LEU A 263 -14.51 11.84 -0.16
N ASP A 264 -15.00 11.76 1.09
CA ASP A 264 -16.33 11.19 1.36
C ASP A 264 -17.41 12.05 0.70
N GLN A 265 -17.36 13.36 0.91
CA GLN A 265 -18.29 14.32 0.31
C GLN A 265 -18.22 14.27 -1.23
N TYR A 266 -17.01 14.20 -1.78
CA TYR A 266 -16.78 14.10 -3.23
C TYR A 266 -17.40 12.82 -3.82
N LEU A 267 -17.06 11.66 -3.25
CA LEU A 267 -17.51 10.36 -3.77
C LEU A 267 -19.01 10.12 -3.59
N ASN A 268 -19.65 10.80 -2.62
CA ASN A 268 -21.10 10.72 -2.40
C ASN A 268 -21.89 11.83 -3.11
N GLY A 269 -21.26 12.69 -3.90
CA GLY A 269 -21.94 13.78 -4.64
C GLY A 269 -22.54 14.85 -3.73
N LYS A 270 -21.88 15.16 -2.61
CA LYS A 270 -22.31 16.16 -1.62
C LYS A 270 -21.62 17.52 -1.77
N LEU A 271 -20.66 17.65 -2.68
CA LEU A 271 -19.97 18.92 -2.92
C LEU A 271 -20.76 19.80 -3.89
N ASP A 272 -20.81 21.09 -3.59
CA ASP A 272 -21.41 22.09 -4.48
C ASP A 272 -20.53 22.27 -5.73
N GLY A 273 -21.03 21.91 -6.91
CA GLY A 273 -20.32 22.04 -8.18
C GLY A 273 -21.05 21.39 -9.35
N ASP A 274 -20.71 21.80 -10.58
CA ASP A 274 -21.19 21.13 -11.79
C ASP A 274 -20.52 19.76 -11.89
N GLU A 275 -21.22 18.71 -11.45
CA GLU A 275 -20.86 17.30 -11.65
C GLU A 275 -20.83 16.98 -13.15
N ARG A 276 -19.89 17.57 -13.90
CA ARG A 276 -19.61 17.11 -15.27
C ARG A 276 -19.13 15.68 -15.12
N GLY A 277 -20.01 14.73 -15.40
CA GLY A 277 -19.77 13.31 -15.18
C GLY A 277 -18.41 12.85 -15.71
N LEU A 278 -17.93 11.73 -15.20
CA LEU A 278 -16.75 11.00 -15.69
C LEU A 278 -17.05 10.36 -17.06
N ASP A 279 -17.42 11.18 -18.03
CA ASP A 279 -17.84 10.79 -19.38
C ASP A 279 -16.64 10.49 -20.29
N THR A 280 -15.52 11.20 -20.11
CA THR A 280 -14.31 11.01 -20.90
C THR A 280 -13.31 10.04 -20.24
N LEU A 281 -12.53 9.35 -21.08
CA LEU A 281 -11.43 8.49 -20.66
C LEU A 281 -10.35 9.27 -19.88
N GLU A 282 -10.06 10.49 -20.32
CA GLU A 282 -9.08 11.39 -19.70
C GLU A 282 -9.44 11.71 -18.24
N LYS A 283 -10.71 12.09 -17.97
CA LYS A 283 -11.16 12.37 -16.60
C LYS A 283 -11.05 11.13 -15.70
N LYS A 284 -11.34 9.93 -16.23
CA LYS A 284 -11.16 8.67 -15.50
C LYS A 284 -9.68 8.38 -15.20
N GLY A 285 -8.80 8.63 -16.17
CA GLY A 285 -7.36 8.54 -15.98
C GLY A 285 -6.87 9.49 -14.88
N MET A 286 -7.29 10.76 -14.91
CA MET A 286 -6.94 11.75 -13.88
C MET A 286 -7.44 11.36 -12.49
N LEU A 287 -8.68 10.86 -12.38
CA LEU A 287 -9.21 10.34 -11.10
C LEU A 287 -8.34 9.19 -10.56
N PHE A 288 -7.99 8.23 -11.43
CA PHE A 288 -7.15 7.10 -11.05
C PHE A 288 -5.74 7.57 -10.63
N LYS A 289 -5.17 8.54 -11.35
CA LYS A 289 -3.88 9.17 -11.05
C LYS A 289 -3.86 9.79 -9.65
N ARG A 290 -4.94 10.44 -9.23
CA ARG A 290 -5.05 11.02 -7.87
C ARG A 290 -4.98 9.93 -6.80
N GLY A 291 -5.62 8.78 -7.03
CA GLY A 291 -5.49 7.64 -6.11
C GLY A 291 -4.07 7.03 -6.11
N VAL A 292 -3.38 6.99 -7.25
CA VAL A 292 -1.94 6.60 -7.30
C VAL A 292 -1.09 7.57 -6.48
N ALA A 293 -1.41 8.86 -6.53
CA ALA A 293 -0.69 9.89 -5.78
C ALA A 293 -0.89 9.77 -4.25
N LEU A 294 -2.07 9.31 -3.80
CA LEU A 294 -2.29 8.96 -2.39
C LEU A 294 -1.41 7.78 -1.95
N ALA A 295 -1.24 6.77 -2.80
CA ALA A 295 -0.31 5.67 -2.52
C ALA A 295 1.14 6.18 -2.38
N GLY A 296 1.55 7.13 -3.23
CA GLY A 296 2.86 7.78 -3.12
C GLY A 296 3.03 8.61 -1.84
N ALA A 297 1.99 9.34 -1.41
CA ALA A 297 2.00 10.04 -0.11
C ALA A 297 2.15 9.07 1.06
N LEU A 298 1.42 7.95 1.02
CA LEU A 298 1.51 6.94 2.06
C LEU A 298 2.89 6.26 2.07
N ALA A 299 3.44 5.97 0.90
CA ALA A 299 4.81 5.45 0.77
C ALA A 299 5.84 6.44 1.34
N PHE A 300 5.65 7.75 1.14
CA PHE A 300 6.49 8.77 1.77
C PHE A 300 6.37 8.75 3.30
N LEU A 301 5.17 8.56 3.86
CA LEU A 301 5.00 8.46 5.31
C LEU A 301 5.69 7.22 5.90
N HIS A 302 5.69 6.10 5.18
CA HIS A 302 6.28 4.83 5.63
C HIS A 302 7.79 4.75 5.39
N ASP A 303 8.26 5.25 4.24
CA ASP A 303 9.62 5.06 3.77
C ASP A 303 10.47 6.35 3.69
N GLY A 304 9.87 7.52 3.93
CA GLY A 304 10.54 8.81 3.79
C GLY A 304 11.43 9.21 4.97
N PHE A 305 11.33 8.54 6.11
CA PHE A 305 12.02 8.89 7.35
C PHE A 305 13.16 7.91 7.65
N ASP A 306 14.34 8.40 8.01
CA ASP A 306 15.52 7.56 8.28
C ASP A 306 15.26 6.55 9.41
N GLY A 307 15.08 5.27 9.07
CA GLY A 307 14.86 4.16 10.01
C GLY A 307 13.48 4.14 10.71
N VAL A 308 12.63 5.13 10.43
CA VAL A 308 11.32 5.34 11.10
C VAL A 308 10.20 5.27 10.06
N ALA A 309 9.00 4.86 10.48
CA ALA A 309 7.76 4.93 9.73
C ALA A 309 6.72 5.73 10.52
N CYS A 310 6.00 6.60 9.81
CA CYS A 310 4.84 7.33 10.31
C CYS A 310 3.57 6.56 9.93
N LEU A 311 3.00 5.82 10.89
CA LEU A 311 1.79 5.04 10.70
C LEU A 311 0.56 5.93 10.89
N HIS A 312 -0.27 6.12 9.87
CA HIS A 312 -1.42 7.04 9.94
C HIS A 312 -2.53 6.52 10.87
N LEU A 313 -2.87 5.23 10.75
CA LEU A 313 -3.81 4.43 11.56
C LEU A 313 -5.29 4.84 11.54
N ASP A 314 -5.64 5.98 10.94
CA ASP A 314 -7.04 6.42 10.73
C ASP A 314 -7.32 6.88 9.30
N LEU A 315 -6.75 6.17 8.30
CA LEU A 315 -6.95 6.55 6.91
C LEU A 315 -8.38 6.15 6.47
N LYS A 316 -9.14 7.13 5.98
CA LYS A 316 -10.53 6.99 5.51
C LYS A 316 -10.88 8.12 4.54
N PRO A 317 -11.97 8.02 3.76
CA PRO A 317 -12.32 9.07 2.78
C PRO A 317 -12.45 10.47 3.39
N SER A 318 -12.99 10.62 4.60
CA SER A 318 -13.09 11.92 5.27
C SER A 318 -11.74 12.50 5.75
N ASN A 319 -10.67 11.71 5.76
CA ASN A 319 -9.30 12.12 6.06
C ASN A 319 -8.45 12.31 4.79
N VAL A 320 -9.09 12.39 3.62
CA VAL A 320 -8.48 12.81 2.36
C VAL A 320 -9.18 14.07 1.88
N LEU A 321 -8.48 15.19 1.86
CA LEU A 321 -9.02 16.48 1.42
C LEU A 321 -8.92 16.63 -0.10
N VAL A 322 -9.95 17.24 -0.70
CA VAL A 322 -10.02 17.56 -2.12
C VAL A 322 -9.87 19.07 -2.29
N TYR A 323 -8.81 19.49 -2.97
CA TYR A 323 -8.57 20.87 -3.38
C TYR A 323 -9.02 21.06 -4.82
N ASP A 324 -9.57 22.24 -5.12
CA ASP A 324 -9.99 22.64 -6.47
C ASP A 324 -10.91 21.60 -7.15
N ALA A 325 -11.85 21.04 -6.39
CA ALA A 325 -12.72 19.95 -6.83
C ALA A 325 -13.38 20.26 -8.19
N TYR A 326 -13.35 19.27 -9.09
CA TYR A 326 -13.87 19.35 -10.46
C TYR A 326 -13.13 20.33 -11.39
N GLY A 327 -12.07 20.99 -10.89
CA GLY A 327 -11.18 21.84 -11.66
C GLY A 327 -10.02 21.08 -12.31
N PRO A 328 -9.28 21.74 -13.23
CA PRO A 328 -8.09 21.16 -13.85
C PRO A 328 -6.97 20.88 -12.83
N ASP A 329 -6.91 21.68 -11.77
CA ASP A 329 -5.89 21.61 -10.72
C ASP A 329 -6.33 20.76 -9.51
N GLU A 330 -7.41 19.95 -9.65
CA GLU A 330 -7.92 19.14 -8.54
C GLU A 330 -6.84 18.19 -8.00
N THR A 331 -6.55 18.29 -6.70
CA THR A 331 -5.57 17.46 -5.99
C THR A 331 -6.14 16.88 -4.71
N TRP A 332 -5.72 15.66 -4.37
CA TRP A 332 -6.12 14.96 -3.15
C TRP A 332 -4.96 14.89 -2.16
N LYS A 333 -5.22 15.20 -0.89
CA LYS A 333 -4.18 15.25 0.14
C LYS A 333 -4.60 14.55 1.43
N ILE A 334 -3.71 13.75 2.02
CA ILE A 334 -3.95 13.07 3.31
C ILE A 334 -3.86 14.10 4.44
N THR A 335 -4.76 13.99 5.42
CA THR A 335 -4.84 14.85 6.61
C THR A 335 -5.18 14.07 7.88
N ASP A 336 -5.18 14.76 9.02
CA ASP A 336 -5.61 14.28 10.34
C ASP A 336 -4.69 13.22 10.96
N PHE A 337 -3.49 13.66 11.36
CA PHE A 337 -2.47 12.84 12.00
C PHE A 337 -2.70 12.61 13.51
N GLY A 338 -3.91 12.85 14.02
CA GLY A 338 -4.23 12.77 15.46
C GLY A 338 -4.05 11.37 16.09
N LEU A 339 -4.09 10.31 15.28
CA LEU A 339 -3.79 8.92 15.70
C LEU A 339 -2.45 8.40 15.17
N THR A 340 -1.67 9.25 14.50
CA THR A 340 -0.42 8.84 13.86
C THR A 340 0.61 8.42 14.89
N ARG A 341 1.36 7.36 14.57
CA ARG A 341 2.44 6.84 15.41
C ARG A 341 3.75 6.80 14.65
N VAL A 342 4.75 7.44 15.22
CA VAL A 342 6.13 7.45 14.72
C VAL A 342 6.90 6.30 15.38
N ARG A 343 7.37 5.33 14.59
CA ARG A 343 8.01 4.11 15.10
C ARG A 343 9.14 3.64 14.21
N ASN A 344 10.15 3.00 14.80
CA ASN A 344 11.17 2.29 14.04
C ASN A 344 10.52 1.22 13.14
N ARG A 345 10.97 1.12 11.89
CA ARG A 345 10.32 0.27 10.85
C ARG A 345 10.21 -1.20 11.21
N GLU A 346 11.09 -1.69 12.10
CA GLU A 346 11.11 -3.08 12.55
C GLU A 346 10.06 -3.41 13.64
N PHE A 347 9.35 -2.41 14.18
CA PHE A 347 8.49 -2.60 15.34
C PHE A 347 7.01 -2.35 15.04
N SER A 348 6.18 -3.31 15.41
CA SER A 348 4.72 -3.20 15.35
C SER A 348 4.14 -2.62 16.64
N SER A 349 3.07 -1.84 16.52
CA SER A 349 2.42 -1.17 17.65
C SER A 349 1.17 -1.91 18.11
N ALA A 350 0.81 -1.83 19.39
CA ALA A 350 -0.44 -2.43 19.89
C ALA A 350 -1.65 -1.84 19.16
N ALA A 351 -2.56 -2.71 18.71
CA ALA A 351 -3.78 -2.31 18.03
C ALA A 351 -4.68 -1.44 18.95
N PRO A 352 -5.52 -0.56 18.36
CA PRO A 352 -6.47 0.25 19.12
C PRO A 352 -7.55 -0.58 19.85
N GLY A 353 -7.79 -1.82 19.41
CA GLY A 353 -8.74 -2.75 20.04
C GLY A 353 -10.19 -2.53 19.65
N PHE A 354 -10.45 -1.87 18.50
CA PHE A 354 -11.81 -1.68 17.97
C PHE A 354 -11.87 -1.93 16.46
N GLU A 355 -13.04 -2.36 15.99
CA GLU A 355 -13.35 -2.56 14.57
C GLU A 355 -13.84 -1.26 13.93
N GLY A 356 -13.67 -1.13 12.62
CA GLY A 356 -14.14 0.01 11.85
C GLY A 356 -14.16 -0.29 10.36
N ILE A 357 -14.98 0.45 9.62
CA ILE A 357 -15.27 0.21 8.18
C ILE A 357 -13.98 0.14 7.35
N TYR A 358 -13.08 1.09 7.58
CA TYR A 358 -11.80 1.20 6.86
C TYR A 358 -10.62 0.65 7.65
N LEU A 359 -10.84 0.15 8.87
CA LEU A 359 -9.78 -0.40 9.70
C LEU A 359 -9.47 -1.83 9.26
N PRO A 360 -8.20 -2.23 9.32
CA PRO A 360 -7.82 -3.59 9.00
C PRO A 360 -8.22 -4.57 10.11
N PRO A 361 -8.26 -5.88 9.81
CA PRO A 361 -8.68 -6.88 10.79
C PRO A 361 -7.85 -6.95 12.07
N GLU A 362 -6.54 -6.68 11.99
CA GLU A 362 -5.66 -6.67 13.16
C GLU A 362 -6.01 -5.58 14.19
N CYS A 363 -6.79 -4.55 13.82
CA CYS A 363 -7.24 -3.50 14.75
C CYS A 363 -8.29 -4.01 15.75
N GLY A 364 -9.16 -4.93 15.32
CA GLY A 364 -10.20 -5.56 16.14
C GLY A 364 -9.76 -6.85 16.83
N THR A 365 -8.56 -7.34 16.52
CA THR A 365 -8.03 -8.60 17.06
C THR A 365 -7.42 -8.38 18.46
N LEU A 366 -7.80 -9.23 19.43
CA LEU A 366 -7.23 -9.17 20.79
C LEU A 366 -5.71 -9.40 20.74
N GLY A 367 -4.92 -8.43 21.22
CA GLY A 367 -3.45 -8.48 21.13
C GLY A 367 -2.89 -8.23 19.73
N GLY A 368 -3.72 -7.80 18.77
CA GLY A 368 -3.31 -7.45 17.42
C GLY A 368 -2.24 -6.36 17.39
N ARG A 369 -1.42 -6.36 16.34
CA ARG A 369 -0.36 -5.36 16.15
C ARG A 369 -0.49 -4.69 14.79
N VAL A 370 -0.48 -3.36 14.79
CA VAL A 370 -0.57 -2.53 13.59
C VAL A 370 0.82 -2.17 13.06
N THR A 371 0.94 -2.12 11.74
CA THR A 371 2.16 -1.83 10.98
C THR A 371 1.87 -0.88 9.81
N ALA A 372 2.87 -0.58 8.97
CA ALA A 372 2.66 0.15 7.73
C ALA A 372 1.61 -0.51 6.82
N GLN A 373 1.55 -1.84 6.80
CA GLN A 373 0.57 -2.62 6.04
C GLN A 373 -0.87 -2.46 6.57
N SER A 374 -1.05 -1.97 7.80
CA SER A 374 -2.37 -1.61 8.32
C SER A 374 -2.95 -0.40 7.57
N ASP A 375 -2.13 0.61 7.26
CA ASP A 375 -2.58 1.76 6.45
C ASP A 375 -2.83 1.36 4.99
N VAL A 376 -2.05 0.40 4.46
CA VAL A 376 -2.23 -0.14 3.10
C VAL A 376 -3.61 -0.75 2.90
N TRP A 377 -4.14 -1.45 3.91
CA TRP A 377 -5.52 -1.95 3.87
C TRP A 377 -6.53 -0.81 3.75
N SER A 378 -6.40 0.21 4.59
CA SER A 378 -7.28 1.38 4.59
C SER A 378 -7.24 2.13 3.25
N LEU A 379 -6.05 2.27 2.65
CA LEU A 379 -5.88 2.80 1.30
C LEU A 379 -6.58 1.92 0.26
N GLY A 380 -6.49 0.59 0.38
CA GLY A 380 -7.21 -0.35 -0.47
C GLY A 380 -8.73 -0.19 -0.40
N CYS A 381 -9.29 0.05 0.79
CA CYS A 381 -10.71 0.33 0.97
C CYS A 381 -11.11 1.63 0.26
N ILE A 382 -10.32 2.70 0.39
CA ILE A 382 -10.54 3.97 -0.31
C ILE A 382 -10.48 3.75 -1.83
N PHE A 383 -9.46 3.07 -2.33
CA PHE A 383 -9.28 2.86 -3.76
C PHE A 383 -10.40 2.00 -4.37
N ALA A 384 -10.95 1.05 -3.61
CA ALA A 384 -12.15 0.30 -4.01
C ALA A 384 -13.39 1.20 -4.20
N LEU A 385 -13.55 2.22 -3.34
CA LEU A 385 -14.60 3.24 -3.51
C LEU A 385 -14.32 4.13 -4.73
N VAL A 386 -13.06 4.51 -4.96
CA VAL A 386 -12.65 5.30 -6.14
C VAL A 386 -12.94 4.55 -7.44
N ILE A 387 -12.60 3.26 -7.54
CA ILE A 387 -12.94 2.43 -8.72
C ILE A 387 -14.45 2.34 -8.89
N THR A 388 -15.20 2.16 -7.79
CA THR A 388 -16.67 2.12 -7.85
C THR A 388 -17.25 3.42 -8.38
N TYR A 389 -16.76 4.56 -7.89
CA TYR A 389 -17.15 5.90 -8.36
C TYR A 389 -16.76 6.12 -9.83
N MET A 390 -15.58 5.66 -10.24
CA MET A 390 -15.13 5.75 -11.63
C MET A 390 -16.09 5.08 -12.62
N VAL A 391 -16.77 4.01 -12.20
CA VAL A 391 -17.70 3.23 -13.03
C VAL A 391 -19.13 3.74 -12.95
N TYR A 392 -19.63 4.02 -11.74
CA TYR A 392 -21.06 4.26 -11.48
C TYR A 392 -21.36 5.60 -10.78
N GLY A 393 -20.34 6.43 -10.56
CA GLY A 393 -20.45 7.70 -9.85
C GLY A 393 -20.94 7.55 -8.39
N PRO A 394 -21.53 8.61 -7.82
CA PRO A 394 -22.05 8.60 -6.45
C PRO A 394 -23.04 7.46 -6.17
N SER A 395 -23.88 7.14 -7.15
CA SER A 395 -24.90 6.09 -7.02
C SER A 395 -24.29 4.70 -6.79
N GLY A 396 -23.14 4.41 -7.39
CA GLY A 396 -22.43 3.15 -7.20
C GLY A 396 -21.82 3.03 -5.82
N VAL A 397 -21.24 4.12 -5.32
CA VAL A 397 -20.65 4.17 -3.97
C VAL A 397 -21.73 3.88 -2.92
N LYS A 398 -22.91 4.51 -3.07
CA LYS A 398 -24.05 4.26 -2.18
C LYS A 398 -24.51 2.80 -2.22
N LYS A 399 -24.68 2.22 -3.41
CA LYS A 399 -25.04 0.80 -3.58
C LYS A 399 -24.01 -0.15 -3.00
N PHE A 400 -22.72 0.18 -3.13
CA PHE A 400 -21.66 -0.64 -2.56
C PHE A 400 -21.71 -0.63 -1.03
N THR A 401 -21.93 0.54 -0.42
CA THR A 401 -22.16 0.69 1.02
C THR A 401 -23.38 -0.09 1.48
N GLU A 402 -24.52 0.03 0.78
CA GLU A 402 -25.74 -0.74 1.07
C GLU A 402 -25.46 -2.25 1.04
N LYS A 403 -24.80 -2.75 -0.01
CA LYS A 403 -24.47 -4.18 -0.17
C LYS A 403 -23.53 -4.71 0.91
N ARG A 404 -22.59 -3.90 1.40
CA ARG A 404 -21.74 -4.28 2.54
C ARG A 404 -22.55 -4.29 3.84
N GLY A 405 -23.47 -3.33 4.01
CA GLY A 405 -24.35 -3.18 5.16
C GLY A 405 -25.55 -4.15 5.23
N GLU A 406 -25.86 -4.92 4.19
CA GLU A 406 -26.92 -5.95 4.17
C GLU A 406 -26.72 -7.07 5.21
N ARG A 407 -25.56 -7.09 5.88
CA ARG A 407 -25.16 -8.18 6.77
C ARG A 407 -25.37 -7.86 8.25
N PRO A 408 -25.53 -8.90 9.10
CA PRO A 408 -25.62 -8.72 10.55
C PRO A 408 -24.43 -8.01 11.17
N GLU A 409 -23.23 -8.20 10.61
CA GLU A 409 -21.97 -7.60 11.09
C GLU A 409 -21.79 -6.14 10.66
N GLY A 410 -22.67 -5.59 9.82
CA GLY A 410 -22.64 -4.21 9.36
C GLY A 410 -21.71 -3.93 8.16
N ASP A 411 -21.51 -2.65 7.85
CA ASP A 411 -20.71 -2.17 6.72
C ASP A 411 -19.20 -2.37 6.97
N LEU A 412 -18.70 -3.58 6.69
CA LEU A 412 -17.28 -3.94 6.84
C LEU A 412 -16.69 -4.52 5.55
N PHE A 413 -15.41 -4.25 5.34
CA PHE A 413 -14.63 -4.82 4.23
C PHE A 413 -14.17 -6.26 4.48
N TYR A 414 -14.19 -6.71 5.73
CA TYR A 414 -13.85 -8.06 6.15
C TYR A 414 -14.93 -8.61 7.07
N ILE A 415 -14.88 -9.91 7.29
CA ILE A 415 -15.68 -10.58 8.31
C ILE A 415 -14.77 -11.38 9.23
N THR A 416 -15.06 -11.30 10.52
CA THR A 416 -14.42 -12.10 11.56
C THR A 416 -15.50 -12.95 12.19
N THR A 417 -15.52 -14.25 11.90
CA THR A 417 -16.37 -15.17 12.66
C THR A 417 -15.72 -15.43 14.03
N ARG A 418 -16.53 -15.64 15.08
CA ARG A 418 -16.02 -15.92 16.44
C ARG A 418 -14.98 -17.04 16.36
N ASN A 419 -13.75 -16.75 16.78
CA ASN A 419 -12.60 -17.65 16.73
C ASN A 419 -12.24 -18.10 15.29
N SER A 420 -12.15 -17.20 14.31
CA SER A 420 -11.65 -17.52 12.96
C SER A 420 -10.81 -16.39 12.38
N THR A 421 -9.96 -16.72 11.41
CA THR A 421 -9.13 -15.75 10.71
C THR A 421 -10.00 -14.79 9.91
N PRO A 422 -9.69 -13.48 9.94
CA PRO A 422 -10.38 -12.51 9.11
C PRO A 422 -10.32 -12.92 7.64
N ARG A 423 -11.43 -12.71 6.93
CA ARG A 423 -11.50 -12.89 5.47
C ARG A 423 -12.18 -11.70 4.84
N ILE A 424 -11.86 -11.43 3.57
CA ILE A 424 -12.56 -10.38 2.81
C ILE A 424 -14.06 -10.70 2.83
N SER A 425 -14.87 -9.67 3.07
CA SER A 425 -16.32 -9.80 3.09
C SER A 425 -16.81 -10.29 1.72
N PRO A 426 -17.59 -11.40 1.63
CA PRO A 426 -18.11 -11.83 0.33
C PRO A 426 -18.98 -10.78 -0.39
N ALA A 427 -19.46 -9.73 0.29
CA ALA A 427 -20.15 -8.60 -0.32
C ALA A 427 -19.18 -7.76 -1.15
N VAL A 428 -17.96 -7.56 -0.65
CA VAL A 428 -16.85 -6.92 -1.37
C VAL A 428 -16.43 -7.77 -2.56
N THR A 429 -16.20 -9.07 -2.38
CA THR A 429 -15.82 -9.96 -3.50
C THR A 429 -16.90 -9.99 -4.59
N SER A 430 -18.17 -10.14 -4.20
CA SER A 430 -19.29 -10.10 -5.15
C SER A 430 -19.44 -8.75 -5.85
N TRP A 431 -19.13 -7.64 -5.17
CA TRP A 431 -19.13 -6.32 -5.81
C TRP A 431 -17.97 -6.17 -6.79
N PHE A 432 -16.79 -6.70 -6.48
CA PHE A 432 -15.64 -6.69 -7.38
C PHE A 432 -15.93 -7.51 -8.63
N ASP A 433 -16.53 -8.68 -8.50
CA ASP A 433 -16.96 -9.50 -9.64
C ASP A 433 -18.00 -8.76 -10.49
N HIS A 434 -18.93 -8.05 -9.87
CA HIS A 434 -19.90 -7.22 -10.57
C HIS A 434 -19.23 -6.08 -11.37
N LEU A 435 -18.23 -5.40 -10.78
CA LEU A 435 -17.45 -4.36 -11.47
C LEU A 435 -16.61 -4.94 -12.61
N LYS A 436 -16.02 -6.14 -12.45
CA LYS A 436 -15.24 -6.81 -13.51
C LYS A 436 -16.12 -7.25 -14.69
N GLN A 437 -17.39 -7.56 -14.43
CA GLN A 437 -18.39 -7.90 -15.43
C GLN A 437 -19.07 -6.67 -16.03
N SER A 438 -18.89 -5.49 -15.42
CA SER A 438 -19.29 -4.26 -16.07
C SER A 438 -18.51 -4.16 -17.38
N ASN A 439 -19.24 -4.08 -18.50
CA ASN A 439 -18.66 -3.84 -19.82
C ASN A 439 -18.79 -2.33 -20.10
N PRO A 440 -17.92 -1.46 -19.57
CA PRO A 440 -17.87 -0.09 -20.01
C PRO A 440 -17.59 -0.06 -21.52
N ARG A 441 -18.08 0.97 -22.20
CA ARG A 441 -17.94 1.13 -23.65
C ARG A 441 -16.48 1.15 -24.14
N ASP A 442 -15.51 1.35 -23.24
CA ASP A 442 -14.08 1.43 -23.53
C ASP A 442 -13.32 0.24 -22.93
N GLU A 443 -12.68 -0.55 -23.79
CA GLU A 443 -11.90 -1.75 -23.43
C GLU A 443 -10.73 -1.42 -22.50
N THR A 444 -10.13 -0.24 -22.64
CA THR A 444 -9.05 0.26 -21.77
C THR A 444 -9.52 0.35 -20.32
N VAL A 445 -10.72 0.90 -20.12
CA VAL A 445 -11.33 1.04 -18.80
C VAL A 445 -11.66 -0.33 -18.21
N SER A 446 -12.20 -1.25 -19.02
CA SER A 446 -12.46 -2.63 -18.60
C SER A 446 -11.19 -3.35 -18.14
N ARG A 447 -10.08 -3.16 -18.85
CA ARG A 447 -8.78 -3.72 -18.48
C ARG A 447 -8.26 -3.14 -17.16
N VAL A 448 -8.25 -1.81 -17.03
CA VAL A 448 -7.83 -1.10 -15.82
C VAL A 448 -8.63 -1.57 -14.60
N ILE A 449 -9.95 -1.68 -14.72
CA ILE A 449 -10.82 -2.15 -13.62
C ILE A 449 -10.45 -3.58 -13.21
N ARG A 450 -10.31 -4.50 -14.17
CA ARG A 450 -9.99 -5.90 -13.88
C ARG A 450 -8.63 -6.04 -13.19
N GLU A 451 -7.58 -5.45 -13.76
CA GLU A 451 -6.23 -5.52 -13.21
C GLU A 451 -6.14 -4.85 -11.83
N SER A 452 -6.80 -3.70 -11.65
CA SER A 452 -6.81 -2.99 -10.36
C SER A 452 -7.52 -3.79 -9.27
N LEU A 453 -8.69 -4.35 -9.56
CA LEU A 453 -9.45 -5.12 -8.57
C LEU A 453 -8.76 -6.45 -8.23
N ASP A 454 -8.12 -7.11 -9.20
CA ASP A 454 -7.30 -8.29 -8.94
C ASP A 454 -6.08 -7.98 -8.07
N TYR A 455 -5.39 -6.87 -8.34
CA TYR A 455 -4.27 -6.41 -7.55
C TYR A 455 -4.69 -6.04 -6.13
N LEU A 456 -5.76 -5.25 -5.98
CA LEU A 456 -6.32 -4.90 -4.67
C LEU A 456 -6.66 -6.16 -3.87
N GLN A 457 -7.37 -7.12 -4.46
CA GLN A 457 -7.83 -8.32 -3.77
C GLN A 457 -6.67 -9.24 -3.34
N SER A 458 -5.64 -9.37 -4.17
CA SER A 458 -4.52 -10.30 -3.91
C SER A 458 -3.39 -9.71 -3.07
N LYS A 459 -3.14 -8.39 -3.17
CA LYS A 459 -1.96 -7.74 -2.59
C LYS A 459 -2.24 -6.58 -1.63
N VAL A 460 -3.45 -6.01 -1.60
CA VAL A 460 -3.74 -4.81 -0.78
C VAL A 460 -4.75 -5.10 0.33
N LEU A 461 -5.92 -5.62 -0.04
CA LEU A 461 -7.00 -6.04 0.85
C LEU A 461 -6.81 -7.49 1.34
N HIS A 462 -5.55 -7.94 1.47
CA HIS A 462 -5.26 -9.28 1.97
C HIS A 462 -5.54 -9.32 3.49
N PRO A 463 -6.34 -10.27 4.01
CA PRO A 463 -6.71 -10.28 5.43
C PRO A 463 -5.51 -10.42 6.37
N ILE A 464 -4.52 -11.21 5.96
CA ILE A 464 -3.24 -11.37 6.67
C ILE A 464 -2.36 -10.16 6.38
N CYS A 465 -2.00 -9.42 7.43
CA CYS A 465 -1.26 -8.17 7.36
C CYS A 465 0.10 -8.29 6.62
N ARG A 466 0.91 -9.31 6.94
CA ARG A 466 2.25 -9.47 6.34
C ARG A 466 2.28 -9.88 4.87
N GLN A 467 1.15 -10.35 4.33
CA GLN A 467 1.00 -10.70 2.92
C GLN A 467 0.61 -9.49 2.06
N ARG A 468 0.30 -8.35 2.69
CA ARG A 468 0.02 -7.11 1.97
C ARG A 468 1.30 -6.53 1.41
N ALA A 469 1.20 -5.99 0.21
CA ALA A 469 2.23 -5.17 -0.42
C ALA A 469 2.58 -3.95 0.43
N THR A 470 3.77 -3.39 0.25
CA THR A 470 4.12 -2.10 0.86
C THR A 470 3.37 -0.96 0.16
N ALA A 471 3.24 0.20 0.80
CA ALA A 471 2.64 1.37 0.15
C ALA A 471 3.39 1.77 -1.13
N ARG A 472 4.71 1.58 -1.16
CA ARG A 472 5.56 1.78 -2.33
C ARG A 472 5.26 0.81 -3.47
N ASP A 473 5.08 -0.48 -3.16
CA ASP A 473 4.67 -1.47 -4.15
C ASP A 473 3.29 -1.15 -4.73
N VAL A 474 2.36 -0.67 -3.89
CA VAL A 474 1.02 -0.25 -4.32
C VAL A 474 1.09 0.95 -5.25
N GLU A 475 1.90 1.96 -4.93
CA GLU A 475 2.16 3.11 -5.81
C GLU A 475 2.66 2.66 -7.19
N LEU A 476 3.66 1.77 -7.22
CA LEU A 476 4.26 1.26 -8.45
C LEU A 476 3.28 0.39 -9.25
N GLY A 477 2.55 -0.51 -8.59
CA GLY A 477 1.56 -1.38 -9.21
C GLY A 477 0.40 -0.59 -9.83
N LEU A 478 -0.16 0.36 -9.09
CA LEU A 478 -1.23 1.23 -9.60
C LEU A 478 -0.70 2.17 -10.70
N ARG A 479 0.54 2.67 -10.59
CA ARG A 479 1.14 3.48 -11.66
C ARG A 479 1.30 2.69 -12.95
N ALA A 480 1.72 1.43 -12.88
CA ALA A 480 1.82 0.57 -14.05
C ALA A 480 0.44 0.38 -14.71
N ILE A 481 -0.62 0.21 -13.92
CA ILE A 481 -1.99 0.10 -14.45
C ILE A 481 -2.47 1.46 -15.04
N HIS A 482 -2.08 2.58 -14.43
CA HIS A 482 -2.44 3.90 -14.95
C HIS A 482 -1.87 4.17 -16.35
N GLN A 483 -0.72 3.58 -16.71
CA GLN A 483 -0.09 3.79 -18.03
C GLN A 483 -1.00 3.41 -19.21
N TYR A 484 -1.95 2.47 -19.02
CA TYR A 484 -2.91 2.13 -20.08
C TYR A 484 -3.80 3.31 -20.49
N PHE A 485 -4.01 4.32 -19.64
CA PHE A 485 -4.72 5.54 -20.03
C PHE A 485 -3.93 6.44 -20.98
N GLU A 486 -2.59 6.32 -21.01
CA GLU A 486 -1.70 7.20 -21.78
C GLU A 486 -1.32 6.63 -23.17
N GLU A 487 -1.53 5.33 -23.43
CA GLU A 487 -1.08 4.62 -24.64
C GLU A 487 -1.90 4.90 -25.93
N ARG A 488 -2.48 6.10 -26.14
CA ARG A 488 -3.18 6.45 -27.40
C ARG A 488 -2.44 7.46 -28.29
N GLY A 489 -1.70 6.94 -29.28
CA GLY A 489 -1.42 7.61 -30.56
C GLY A 489 -1.72 6.65 -31.73
N PRO A 490 -2.29 7.09 -32.87
CA PRO A 490 -2.85 6.19 -33.89
C PRO A 490 -1.81 5.57 -34.84
N PRO A 491 -2.15 4.46 -35.53
CA PRO A 491 -1.27 3.73 -36.44
C PRO A 491 -1.24 4.38 -37.84
N SER A 492 -0.07 4.45 -38.48
CA SER A 492 0.07 4.88 -39.88
C SER A 492 0.77 3.80 -40.71
N SER A 493 -0.02 3.10 -41.53
CA SER A 493 0.45 2.33 -42.69
C SER A 493 0.37 3.18 -43.96
N PRO A 494 1.12 2.84 -45.03
CA PRO A 494 0.42 2.60 -46.30
C PRO A 494 0.90 1.34 -47.02
N GLN A 495 -0.08 0.61 -47.59
CA GLN A 495 0.12 -0.39 -48.63
C GLN A 495 0.73 0.24 -49.90
N PRO A 496 1.32 -0.59 -50.77
CA PRO A 496 0.90 -0.59 -52.15
C PRO A 496 0.29 -1.95 -52.54
N SER A 497 -0.83 -1.85 -53.23
CA SER A 497 -1.49 -2.90 -53.98
C SER A 497 -0.58 -3.47 -55.07
N GLN A 498 -0.54 -4.80 -55.20
CA GLN A 498 -0.82 -5.53 -56.44
C GLN A 498 -0.60 -7.05 -56.26
N SER A 499 -1.60 -7.80 -56.72
CA SER A 499 -1.56 -9.21 -57.17
C SER A 499 -1.00 -10.29 -56.23
N GLN A 500 -1.88 -11.20 -55.77
CA GLN A 500 -1.48 -12.59 -55.51
C GLN A 500 -0.85 -13.17 -56.79
N PRO A 501 0.25 -13.94 -56.66
CA PRO A 501 0.11 -15.36 -56.34
C PRO A 501 1.03 -15.84 -55.21
N GLU A 502 0.53 -16.86 -54.51
CA GLU A 502 1.23 -17.81 -53.63
C GLU A 502 2.74 -17.64 -53.48
N HIS A 503 3.24 -17.15 -52.33
CA HIS A 503 4.64 -17.37 -51.95
C HIS A 503 4.87 -17.24 -50.43
N VAL A 504 5.03 -18.41 -49.80
CA VAL A 504 5.95 -18.77 -48.70
C VAL A 504 6.14 -17.74 -47.57
N SER A 505 5.70 -18.12 -46.37
CA SER A 505 5.75 -17.30 -45.16
C SER A 505 7.19 -16.92 -44.76
N VAL A 506 7.34 -15.74 -44.15
CA VAL A 506 8.61 -15.21 -43.61
C VAL A 506 9.24 -16.16 -42.56
N LEU A 507 8.44 -17.07 -41.99
CA LEU A 507 8.90 -18.14 -41.09
C LEU A 507 9.84 -19.11 -41.81
N ASP A 508 9.57 -19.43 -43.09
CA ASP A 508 10.40 -20.34 -43.89
C ASP A 508 11.72 -19.68 -44.32
N ARG A 509 11.75 -18.35 -44.48
CA ARG A 509 13.00 -17.59 -44.73
C ARG A 509 13.85 -17.42 -43.46
N LEU A 510 13.22 -17.40 -42.29
CA LEU A 510 13.94 -17.43 -41.00
C LEU A 510 14.52 -18.82 -40.74
N ILE A 511 13.77 -19.89 -41.02
CA ILE A 511 14.25 -21.28 -40.93
C ILE A 511 15.39 -21.55 -41.91
N ALA A 512 15.41 -20.91 -43.09
CA ALA A 512 16.52 -21.02 -44.04
C ALA A 512 17.78 -20.23 -43.62
N ARG A 513 17.66 -19.15 -42.84
CA ARG A 513 18.81 -18.38 -42.32
C ARG A 513 19.46 -19.00 -41.08
N PHE A 514 18.77 -19.88 -40.36
CA PHE A 514 19.35 -20.65 -39.25
C PHE A 514 20.05 -21.95 -39.68
N LYS A 515 19.96 -22.36 -40.96
CA LYS A 515 20.68 -23.52 -41.50
C LYS A 515 22.19 -23.31 -41.72
N HIS A 516 22.73 -22.11 -41.44
CA HIS A 516 24.16 -21.83 -41.48
C HIS A 516 24.67 -21.21 -40.17
N ARG A 517 24.61 -22.00 -39.10
CA ARG A 517 25.57 -22.00 -37.98
C ARG A 517 25.41 -23.30 -37.20
N THR A 518 25.68 -24.41 -37.88
CA THR A 518 26.09 -25.64 -37.20
C THR A 518 27.52 -25.46 -36.69
N SER A 519 27.83 -26.14 -35.60
CA SER A 519 29.13 -26.18 -34.90
C SER A 519 29.35 -25.14 -33.80
N GLU A 520 28.57 -25.24 -32.72
CA GLU A 520 29.12 -25.26 -31.36
C GLU A 520 28.15 -26.05 -30.46
N SER A 521 28.59 -27.25 -30.10
CA SER A 521 27.92 -28.31 -29.32
C SER A 521 26.82 -27.90 -28.34
N SER A 522 25.67 -28.60 -28.37
CA SER A 522 24.77 -28.79 -27.23
C SER A 522 25.53 -29.51 -26.10
N VAL A 523 26.21 -28.74 -25.25
CA VAL A 523 27.02 -29.26 -24.15
C VAL A 523 26.09 -29.83 -23.09
N SER A 524 25.98 -31.16 -23.03
CA SER A 524 25.36 -31.84 -21.89
C SER A 524 26.40 -32.04 -20.79
N ARG A 525 26.07 -31.64 -19.56
CA ARG A 525 26.97 -31.76 -18.40
C ARG A 525 26.33 -32.66 -17.36
N LEU A 526 26.96 -33.80 -17.11
CA LEU A 526 26.50 -34.80 -16.15
C LEU A 526 27.52 -34.92 -15.01
N ARG A 527 27.09 -34.77 -13.77
CA ARG A 527 27.91 -35.00 -12.58
C ARG A 527 27.18 -35.87 -11.56
N ARG A 528 27.94 -36.61 -10.77
CA ARG A 528 27.41 -37.36 -9.63
C ARG A 528 27.45 -36.50 -8.37
N PHE A 529 26.44 -36.63 -7.52
CA PHE A 529 26.40 -35.93 -6.23
C PHE A 529 27.56 -36.33 -5.32
N GLY A 530 28.03 -37.58 -5.40
CA GLY A 530 29.18 -38.05 -4.60
C GLY A 530 28.84 -38.28 -3.12
N TYR A 531 27.55 -38.39 -2.79
CA TYR A 531 27.04 -38.68 -1.44
C TYR A 531 26.15 -39.93 -1.49
N ASN A 532 26.03 -40.63 -0.36
CA ASN A 532 25.17 -41.80 -0.25
C ASN A 532 23.71 -41.35 -0.10
N LEU A 533 22.98 -41.32 -1.22
CA LEU A 533 21.53 -41.14 -1.21
C LEU A 533 20.91 -42.46 -0.74
N ASP A 534 20.04 -42.39 0.27
CA ASP A 534 19.31 -43.56 0.76
C ASP A 534 18.60 -44.26 -0.40
N PRO A 535 18.87 -45.55 -0.68
CA PRO A 535 18.24 -46.27 -1.79
C PRO A 535 16.71 -46.37 -1.66
N ASN A 536 16.16 -46.15 -0.47
CA ASN A 536 14.71 -46.10 -0.20
C ASN A 536 14.16 -44.66 -0.09
N GLY A 537 14.87 -43.67 -0.63
CA GLY A 537 14.43 -42.28 -0.66
C GLY A 537 13.12 -42.06 -1.44
N PHE A 538 12.38 -41.02 -1.09
CA PHE A 538 11.18 -40.58 -1.82
C PHE A 538 11.51 -39.77 -3.09
N GLY A 539 12.75 -39.32 -3.25
CA GLY A 539 13.25 -38.71 -4.47
C GLY A 539 13.57 -37.21 -4.36
N PHE A 540 13.91 -36.63 -5.50
CA PHE A 540 14.27 -35.21 -5.66
C PHE A 540 13.04 -34.34 -5.96
N ARG A 541 13.05 -33.07 -5.53
CA ARG A 541 12.13 -32.03 -5.98
C ARG A 541 12.82 -30.69 -6.17
N PHE A 542 12.62 -30.05 -7.32
CA PHE A 542 13.00 -28.67 -7.54
C PHE A 542 11.97 -27.72 -6.91
N SER A 543 12.43 -26.53 -6.52
CA SER A 543 11.52 -25.45 -6.13
C SER A 543 10.69 -24.97 -7.33
N PRO A 544 9.40 -24.67 -7.15
CA PRO A 544 8.53 -24.21 -8.23
C PRO A 544 8.96 -22.85 -8.80
N VAL A 545 8.47 -22.53 -10.01
CA VAL A 545 8.72 -21.30 -10.81
C VAL A 545 10.15 -21.23 -11.37
N ASP A 546 11.15 -20.95 -10.54
CA ASP A 546 12.51 -20.65 -11.03
C ASP A 546 13.52 -21.80 -10.82
N GLY A 547 13.17 -22.81 -9.99
CA GLY A 547 14.08 -23.93 -9.70
C GLY A 547 15.35 -23.51 -8.97
N ASP A 548 15.29 -22.48 -8.11
CA ASP A 548 16.42 -21.93 -7.38
C ASP A 548 17.11 -22.93 -6.43
N TYR A 549 16.36 -23.88 -5.89
CA TYR A 549 16.90 -24.90 -5.00
C TYR A 549 16.35 -26.30 -5.31
N LEU A 550 17.09 -27.31 -4.82
CA LEU A 550 16.81 -28.73 -4.99
C LEU A 550 16.77 -29.41 -3.62
N ALA A 551 15.70 -30.12 -3.33
CA ALA A 551 15.56 -30.92 -2.12
C ALA A 551 15.48 -32.42 -2.44
N PHE A 552 16.12 -33.26 -1.64
CA PHE A 552 15.98 -34.72 -1.67
C PHE A 552 15.30 -35.18 -0.39
N PHE A 553 14.26 -36.00 -0.54
CA PHE A 553 13.47 -36.53 0.56
C PHE A 553 13.72 -38.03 0.73
N SER A 554 13.89 -38.46 1.97
CA SER A 554 13.95 -39.86 2.37
C SER A 554 13.09 -40.09 3.62
N SER A 555 12.95 -41.34 4.04
CA SER A 555 12.18 -41.65 5.25
C SER A 555 12.75 -40.97 6.51
N GLN A 556 14.05 -40.69 6.56
CA GLN A 556 14.72 -40.15 7.76
C GLN A 556 15.35 -38.77 7.57
N ASN A 557 15.64 -38.36 6.34
CA ASN A 557 16.40 -37.14 6.07
C ASN A 557 15.79 -36.33 4.92
N THR A 558 15.86 -35.00 5.04
CA THR A 558 15.70 -34.07 3.92
C THR A 558 17.04 -33.37 3.68
N LEU A 559 17.57 -33.49 2.46
CA LEU A 559 18.81 -32.86 2.03
C LEU A 559 18.50 -31.71 1.09
N PHE A 560 19.21 -30.59 1.25
CA PHE A 560 18.97 -29.35 0.51
C PHE A 560 20.24 -28.87 -0.20
N TRP A 561 20.09 -28.45 -1.46
CA TRP A 561 21.13 -27.79 -2.25
C TRP A 561 20.57 -26.54 -2.92
N THR A 562 21.43 -25.53 -3.13
CA THR A 562 21.11 -24.44 -4.06
C THR A 562 21.49 -24.84 -5.49
N VAL A 563 20.65 -24.55 -6.46
CA VAL A 563 20.92 -24.91 -7.86
C VAL A 563 22.06 -24.06 -8.41
N SER A 564 22.22 -22.81 -7.96
CA SER A 564 23.34 -21.94 -8.33
C SER A 564 24.71 -22.55 -7.97
N GLU A 565 24.84 -23.17 -6.80
CA GLU A 565 26.05 -23.90 -6.39
C GLU A 565 26.32 -25.15 -7.23
N ILE A 566 25.28 -25.97 -7.48
CA ILE A 566 25.37 -27.14 -8.36
C ILE A 566 25.83 -26.73 -9.76
N MET A 567 25.24 -25.65 -10.29
CA MET A 567 25.55 -25.13 -11.63
C MET A 567 26.94 -24.52 -11.70
N SER A 568 27.46 -23.89 -10.64
CA SER A 568 28.86 -23.48 -10.59
C SER A 568 29.78 -24.68 -10.63
N ALA A 569 29.53 -25.71 -9.82
CA ALA A 569 30.34 -26.92 -9.82
C ALA A 569 30.35 -27.64 -11.19
N LEU A 570 29.22 -27.64 -11.90
CA LEU A 570 29.12 -28.14 -13.28
C LEU A 570 29.93 -27.32 -14.28
N ARG A 571 29.97 -25.99 -14.13
CA ARG A 571 30.77 -25.08 -14.98
C ARG A 571 32.27 -25.23 -14.71
N ASP A 572 32.65 -25.25 -13.45
CA ASP A 572 34.05 -25.23 -13.00
C ASP A 572 34.68 -26.65 -13.03
N GLY A 573 33.85 -27.67 -13.26
CA GLY A 573 34.28 -29.06 -13.29
C GLY A 573 34.66 -29.64 -11.92
N THR A 574 34.23 -28.99 -10.84
CA THR A 574 34.50 -29.36 -9.44
C THR A 574 33.44 -30.33 -8.90
N GLN A 575 33.64 -30.84 -7.69
CA GLN A 575 32.67 -31.72 -7.02
C GLN A 575 31.49 -30.89 -6.49
N ILE A 576 30.27 -31.45 -6.56
CA ILE A 576 29.07 -30.80 -6.04
C ILE A 576 29.20 -30.62 -4.51
N PRO A 577 28.91 -29.41 -3.97
CA PRO A 577 29.04 -29.16 -2.54
C PRO A 577 28.11 -30.03 -1.68
N PRO A 578 28.47 -30.24 -0.41
CA PRO A 578 27.65 -31.05 0.49
C PRO A 578 26.30 -30.39 0.76
N PRO A 579 25.20 -31.16 0.85
CA PRO A 579 23.88 -30.63 1.17
C PRO A 579 23.80 -30.09 2.60
N GLN A 580 22.90 -29.13 2.82
CA GLN A 580 22.37 -28.85 4.14
C GLN A 580 21.38 -29.96 4.52
N ALA A 581 21.60 -30.65 5.63
CA ALA A 581 20.66 -31.64 6.17
C ALA A 581 19.66 -30.95 7.12
N LEU A 582 18.36 -31.11 6.87
CA LEU A 582 17.31 -30.56 7.74
C LEU A 582 17.05 -31.50 8.91
N ARG A 583 17.00 -30.95 10.12
CA ARG A 583 16.79 -31.73 11.35
C ARG A 583 15.32 -32.10 11.51
N ILE A 584 15.01 -33.40 11.47
CA ILE A 584 13.66 -33.92 11.70
C ILE A 584 13.64 -34.59 13.09
N PRO A 585 13.05 -33.95 14.12
CA PRO A 585 12.97 -34.53 15.45
C PRO A 585 11.85 -35.59 15.52
N ASP A 586 12.26 -36.85 15.72
CA ASP A 586 11.43 -38.05 15.98
C ASP A 586 10.26 -38.28 15.00
N GLY A 587 10.47 -39.15 14.01
CA GLY A 587 9.43 -39.65 13.11
C GLY A 587 9.95 -39.94 11.69
N ALA A 588 9.29 -40.84 10.96
CA ALA A 588 9.59 -41.08 9.55
C ALA A 588 8.78 -40.12 8.67
N ILE A 589 9.38 -39.55 7.62
CA ILE A 589 8.63 -38.75 6.64
C ILE A 589 7.72 -39.69 5.83
N LYS A 590 6.47 -39.27 5.60
CA LYS A 590 5.50 -40.01 4.78
C LYS A 590 5.12 -39.28 3.51
N SER A 591 5.05 -37.95 3.57
CA SER A 591 4.71 -37.07 2.46
C SER A 591 5.45 -35.75 2.65
N PHE A 592 5.67 -35.02 1.56
CA PHE A 592 6.38 -33.74 1.59
C PHE A 592 5.83 -32.82 0.50
N ALA A 593 6.07 -31.52 0.65
CA ALA A 593 5.78 -30.49 -0.33
C ALA A 593 6.84 -29.37 -0.27
N VAL A 594 7.01 -28.69 -1.40
CA VAL A 594 8.03 -27.66 -1.61
C VAL A 594 7.39 -26.45 -2.29
N SER A 595 7.68 -25.24 -1.81
CA SER A 595 7.33 -23.96 -2.44
C SER A 595 8.59 -23.15 -2.76
N SER A 596 8.48 -21.93 -3.27
CA SER A 596 9.65 -21.06 -3.49
C SER A 596 10.38 -20.67 -2.20
N ASN A 597 9.70 -20.71 -1.05
CA ASN A 597 10.20 -20.19 0.22
C ASN A 597 9.94 -21.10 1.43
N THR A 598 9.34 -22.28 1.25
CA THR A 598 8.95 -23.16 2.35
C THR A 598 9.08 -24.64 1.96
N ILE A 599 9.50 -25.47 2.90
CA ILE A 599 9.52 -26.93 2.78
C ILE A 599 8.65 -27.52 3.88
N CYS A 600 7.75 -28.44 3.53
CA CYS A 600 6.87 -29.10 4.49
C CYS A 600 7.10 -30.62 4.46
N ASN A 601 7.50 -31.18 5.60
CA ASN A 601 7.66 -32.61 5.83
C ASN A 601 6.52 -33.13 6.70
N CYS A 602 5.66 -34.00 6.17
CA CYS A 602 4.60 -34.65 6.94
C CYS A 602 5.12 -35.97 7.51
N LEU A 603 4.93 -36.16 8.82
CA LEU A 603 5.44 -37.30 9.56
C LEU A 603 4.43 -38.46 9.54
N ASP A 604 4.94 -39.68 9.60
CA ASP A 604 4.14 -40.87 9.79
C ASP A 604 3.67 -40.95 11.25
N GLY A 605 2.37 -41.06 11.44
CA GLY A 605 1.74 -41.03 12.75
C GLY A 605 0.25 -41.28 12.68
N ASP A 606 -0.37 -41.35 13.86
CA ASP A 606 -1.80 -41.64 14.03
C ASP A 606 -2.71 -40.40 13.92
N SER A 607 -2.11 -39.21 13.92
CA SER A 607 -2.74 -37.88 13.90
C SER A 607 -2.03 -36.92 12.94
N PHE A 608 -2.55 -35.71 12.76
CA PHE A 608 -1.95 -34.69 11.90
C PHE A 608 -0.61 -34.22 12.48
N GLN A 609 0.50 -34.49 11.78
CA GLN A 609 1.83 -34.09 12.19
C GLN A 609 2.68 -33.67 10.98
N CYS A 610 3.22 -32.46 11.01
CA CYS A 610 4.18 -32.00 10.00
C CYS A 610 5.25 -31.08 10.60
N HIS A 611 6.35 -30.92 9.87
CA HIS A 611 7.43 -30.00 10.18
C HIS A 611 7.61 -29.06 8.99
N VAL A 612 7.50 -27.76 9.24
CA VAL A 612 7.52 -26.72 8.21
C VAL A 612 8.79 -25.89 8.38
N TYR A 613 9.59 -25.76 7.33
CA TYR A 613 10.85 -25.04 7.33
C TYR A 613 10.76 -23.83 6.39
N ASN A 614 11.20 -22.66 6.83
CA ASN A 614 11.32 -21.50 5.95
C ASN A 614 12.67 -21.51 5.25
N VAL A 615 12.62 -21.19 3.96
CA VAL A 615 13.78 -21.02 3.10
C VAL A 615 14.04 -19.51 3.03
N VAL A 616 15.13 -19.07 3.66
CA VAL A 616 15.49 -17.66 3.88
C VAL A 616 16.75 -17.32 3.09
N GLY A 617 16.71 -16.28 2.26
CA GLY A 617 17.88 -15.76 1.54
C GLY A 617 17.57 -15.14 0.19
N THR A 618 18.61 -14.60 -0.46
CA THR A 618 18.58 -14.16 -1.87
C THR A 618 19.10 -15.30 -2.77
N SER A 619 18.86 -15.23 -4.08
CA SER A 619 19.17 -16.31 -5.07
C SER A 619 20.62 -16.83 -5.07
N SER A 620 21.57 -16.12 -4.44
CA SER A 620 22.96 -16.51 -4.29
C SER A 620 23.34 -17.08 -2.91
N SER A 621 22.48 -16.99 -1.88
CA SER A 621 22.77 -17.45 -0.52
C SER A 621 21.51 -17.91 0.22
N VAL A 622 20.84 -18.91 -0.34
CA VAL A 622 19.61 -19.49 0.22
C VAL A 622 19.97 -20.47 1.35
N ARG A 623 19.35 -20.31 2.52
CA ARG A 623 19.48 -21.23 3.66
C ARG A 623 18.12 -21.63 4.19
N VAL A 624 18.05 -22.79 4.83
CA VAL A 624 16.83 -23.25 5.50
C VAL A 624 16.96 -23.07 7.01
N ASP A 625 15.88 -22.61 7.66
CA ASP A 625 15.80 -22.46 9.13
C ASP A 625 15.66 -23.82 9.85
N ASP A 626 15.59 -23.80 11.19
CA ASP A 626 15.45 -25.01 12.02
C ASP A 626 14.04 -25.66 11.94
N GLY A 627 13.09 -24.97 11.29
CA GLY A 627 11.71 -25.38 11.10
C GLY A 627 10.86 -25.48 12.38
N VAL A 628 9.55 -25.53 12.18
CA VAL A 628 8.53 -25.57 13.23
C VAL A 628 7.74 -26.87 13.12
N ARG A 629 7.63 -27.61 14.24
CA ARG A 629 6.80 -28.82 14.33
C ARG A 629 5.35 -28.45 14.66
N VAL A 630 4.42 -28.93 13.86
CA VAL A 630 2.98 -28.72 13.99
C VAL A 630 2.27 -30.04 14.23
N VAL A 631 1.45 -30.11 15.29
CA VAL A 631 0.73 -31.32 15.70
C VAL A 631 -0.72 -30.98 16.04
N TYR A 632 -1.66 -31.69 15.43
CA TYR A 632 -3.09 -31.65 15.79
C TYR A 632 -3.60 -33.06 16.10
N ASP A 633 -3.68 -33.39 17.39
CA ASP A 633 -4.04 -34.73 17.87
C ASP A 633 -5.49 -35.16 17.54
N HIS A 634 -6.37 -34.19 17.31
CA HIS A 634 -7.78 -34.41 17.00
C HIS A 634 -8.05 -34.56 15.49
N MET A 635 -7.07 -34.25 14.63
CA MET A 635 -7.20 -34.38 13.18
C MET A 635 -6.68 -35.73 12.69
N GLY A 636 -7.25 -36.20 11.59
CA GLY A 636 -6.73 -37.38 10.90
C GLY A 636 -5.29 -37.19 10.41
N TYR A 637 -4.61 -38.31 10.23
CA TYR A 637 -3.22 -38.30 9.80
C TYR A 637 -3.09 -37.98 8.31
N ILE A 638 -1.94 -37.38 7.96
CA ILE A 638 -1.72 -36.81 6.63
C ILE A 638 -1.33 -37.91 5.64
N LYS A 639 -1.96 -37.88 4.47
CA LYS A 639 -1.69 -38.78 3.34
C LYS A 639 -0.95 -38.12 2.19
N ARG A 640 -1.27 -36.86 1.92
CA ARG A 640 -0.64 -36.08 0.87
C ARG A 640 -0.62 -34.62 1.26
N VAL A 641 0.38 -33.89 0.82
CA VAL A 641 0.48 -32.44 1.00
C VAL A 641 0.89 -31.80 -0.33
N THR A 642 0.40 -30.59 -0.59
CA THR A 642 0.93 -29.69 -1.62
C THR A 642 0.95 -28.26 -1.06
N MET A 643 1.74 -27.38 -1.67
CA MET A 643 1.86 -25.97 -1.30
C MET A 643 1.72 -25.08 -2.53
N SER A 644 1.21 -23.86 -2.34
CA SER A 644 1.23 -22.86 -3.41
C SER A 644 2.67 -22.51 -3.77
N SER A 645 2.89 -22.07 -5.01
CA SER A 645 4.22 -21.68 -5.52
C SER A 645 4.93 -20.67 -4.61
N ASP A 646 4.18 -19.72 -4.03
CA ASP A 646 4.66 -18.70 -3.09
C ASP A 646 4.72 -19.14 -1.62
N GLY A 647 4.33 -20.38 -1.32
CA GLY A 647 4.29 -20.96 0.03
C GLY A 647 3.23 -20.37 0.96
N SER A 648 2.36 -19.48 0.50
CA SER A 648 1.33 -18.85 1.33
C SER A 648 0.27 -19.84 1.83
N LEU A 649 -0.05 -20.84 1.02
CA LEU A 649 -1.07 -21.85 1.28
C LEU A 649 -0.48 -23.26 1.26
N ALA A 650 -1.03 -24.13 2.10
CA ALA A 650 -0.76 -25.56 2.13
C ALA A 650 -2.08 -26.34 2.14
N ALA A 651 -2.18 -27.35 1.27
CA ALA A 651 -3.34 -28.24 1.21
C ALA A 651 -2.92 -29.66 1.60
N PHE A 652 -3.64 -30.24 2.56
CA PHE A 652 -3.37 -31.57 3.12
C PHE A 652 -4.55 -32.50 2.84
N VAL A 653 -4.28 -33.69 2.33
CA VAL A 653 -5.25 -34.78 2.32
C VAL A 653 -5.10 -35.55 3.62
N ILE A 654 -6.13 -35.52 4.45
CA ILE A 654 -6.15 -36.15 5.79
C ILE A 654 -7.29 -37.16 5.90
N THR A 655 -7.14 -38.17 6.76
CA THR A 655 -8.27 -39.04 7.10
C THR A 655 -9.35 -38.28 7.87
N ASP A 656 -10.60 -38.75 7.85
CA ASP A 656 -11.71 -38.09 8.57
C ASP A 656 -11.42 -37.92 10.08
N ARG A 657 -10.78 -38.92 10.69
CA ARG A 657 -10.45 -38.97 12.11
C ARG A 657 -9.05 -39.51 12.36
N PRO A 658 -8.45 -39.28 13.54
CA PRO A 658 -7.22 -39.96 13.96
C PRO A 658 -7.39 -41.47 13.86
N LYS A 659 -6.36 -42.19 13.38
CA LYS A 659 -6.44 -43.63 13.06
C LYS A 659 -7.60 -44.01 12.13
N GLY A 660 -8.09 -43.06 11.33
CA GLY A 660 -9.22 -43.24 10.42
C GLY A 660 -8.91 -44.11 9.22
N SER A 661 -9.96 -44.57 8.55
CA SER A 661 -9.86 -45.31 7.29
C SER A 661 -9.34 -44.42 6.17
N GLU A 662 -8.52 -44.98 5.28
CA GLU A 662 -8.01 -44.31 4.06
C GLU A 662 -9.06 -44.23 2.94
N MET A 663 -10.24 -44.80 3.17
CA MET A 663 -11.36 -44.74 2.24
C MET A 663 -12.10 -43.40 2.32
N ASP A 664 -12.01 -42.71 3.47
CA ASP A 664 -12.72 -41.46 3.74
C ASP A 664 -11.72 -40.36 4.06
N CYS A 665 -11.13 -39.77 3.02
CA CYS A 665 -10.23 -38.65 3.14
C CYS A 665 -10.90 -37.30 2.84
N ARG A 666 -10.38 -36.25 3.48
CA ARG A 666 -10.77 -34.87 3.31
C ARG A 666 -9.58 -34.00 2.94
N ILE A 667 -9.84 -32.85 2.32
CA ILE A 667 -8.83 -31.81 2.12
C ILE A 667 -8.92 -30.78 3.24
N TYR A 668 -7.78 -30.49 3.84
CA TYR A 668 -7.55 -29.41 4.78
C TYR A 668 -6.68 -28.35 4.12
N LEU A 669 -7.23 -27.16 3.89
CA LEU A 669 -6.51 -26.02 3.32
C LEU A 669 -6.16 -25.06 4.46
N ALA A 670 -4.89 -24.69 4.56
CA ALA A 670 -4.42 -23.78 5.61
C ALA A 670 -3.47 -22.73 5.03
N TYR A 671 -3.47 -21.55 5.66
CA TYR A 671 -2.36 -20.64 5.50
C TYR A 671 -1.14 -21.21 6.22
N THR A 672 -0.04 -21.38 5.49
CA THR A 672 1.21 -21.96 6.00
C THR A 672 1.71 -21.19 7.23
N GLU A 673 1.54 -19.86 7.24
CA GLU A 673 1.87 -19.03 8.39
C GLU A 673 1.13 -19.43 9.67
N HIS A 674 -0.19 -19.57 9.59
CA HIS A 674 -1.00 -19.85 10.77
C HIS A 674 -0.71 -21.25 11.30
N LEU A 675 -0.44 -22.18 10.38
CA LEU A 675 0.02 -23.51 10.71
C LEU A 675 1.30 -23.45 11.58
N MET A 676 2.25 -22.58 11.23
CA MET A 676 3.46 -22.35 12.04
C MET A 676 3.20 -21.56 13.34
N GLY A 677 2.30 -20.57 13.32
CA GLY A 677 2.02 -19.71 14.48
C GLY A 677 1.38 -20.45 15.65
N THR A 678 0.42 -21.34 15.37
CA THR A 678 -0.27 -22.14 16.41
C THR A 678 0.65 -23.11 17.15
N ALA A 679 1.75 -23.56 16.52
CA ALA A 679 2.75 -24.39 17.17
C ALA A 679 3.55 -23.65 18.25
N ASN A 680 3.79 -22.34 18.08
CA ASN A 680 4.53 -21.54 19.05
C ASN A 680 3.73 -21.26 20.34
N GLU A 681 2.40 -21.22 20.29
CA GLU A 681 1.55 -21.04 21.47
C GLU A 681 1.47 -22.30 22.35
N ALA A 682 1.54 -23.48 21.74
CA ALA A 682 1.49 -24.76 22.45
C ALA A 682 2.73 -25.04 23.32
N TYR A 683 3.85 -24.37 23.08
CA TYR A 683 5.08 -24.50 23.90
C TYR A 683 4.97 -23.83 25.29
N TYR A 684 3.97 -22.98 25.54
CA TYR A 684 3.82 -22.23 26.79
C TYR A 684 2.75 -22.74 27.77
N LEU A 685 2.05 -23.84 27.45
CA LEU A 685 1.05 -24.42 28.36
C LEU A 685 1.58 -25.73 29.00
N PRO A 686 1.68 -25.81 30.35
CA PRO A 686 2.09 -27.04 31.01
C PRO A 686 1.04 -28.13 30.77
N ARG A 687 1.47 -29.29 30.28
CA ARG A 687 0.63 -30.50 30.22
C ARG A 687 0.33 -30.99 31.63
N SER A 688 -0.77 -30.53 32.24
CA SER A 688 -1.24 -31.09 33.50
C SER A 688 -1.90 -32.45 33.25
N SER A 689 -1.34 -33.49 33.87
CA SER A 689 -1.86 -34.84 33.86
C SER A 689 -2.95 -34.94 34.92
N ARG A 690 -4.23 -34.79 34.54
CA ARG A 690 -5.44 -35.34 35.21
C ARG A 690 -6.68 -34.51 34.87
N SER A 691 -7.44 -34.93 33.86
CA SER A 691 -8.90 -34.74 33.78
C SER A 691 -9.46 -35.48 32.57
N ASN A 692 -9.88 -36.73 32.78
CA ASN A 692 -10.68 -37.49 31.83
C ASN A 692 -12.14 -37.01 31.90
N SER A 693 -12.45 -35.90 31.24
CA SER A 693 -13.77 -35.55 30.70
C SER A 693 -13.77 -34.09 30.24
N VAL A 694 -13.22 -33.84 29.05
CA VAL A 694 -13.43 -32.56 28.35
C VAL A 694 -14.52 -32.80 27.32
N SER A 695 -15.63 -32.07 27.43
CA SER A 695 -16.76 -32.17 26.50
C SER A 695 -16.34 -31.82 25.07
N GLU A 696 -16.87 -32.56 24.09
CA GLU A 696 -16.65 -32.39 22.65
C GLU A 696 -16.84 -30.94 22.17
N SER A 697 -17.69 -30.15 22.83
CA SER A 697 -17.92 -28.72 22.53
C SER A 697 -16.78 -27.79 22.93
N SER A 698 -15.97 -28.16 23.94
CA SER A 698 -14.88 -27.33 24.45
C SER A 698 -13.59 -27.52 23.63
N LEU A 699 -13.39 -28.72 23.07
CA LEU A 699 -12.26 -29.04 22.18
C LEU A 699 -12.42 -28.45 20.77
N MET A 700 -13.66 -28.18 20.33
CA MET A 700 -13.94 -27.43 19.10
C MET A 700 -13.57 -25.93 19.22
N SER A 701 -13.38 -25.40 20.43
CA SER A 701 -13.08 -23.98 20.62
C SER A 701 -11.63 -23.60 20.29
N VAL A 702 -10.69 -24.54 20.41
CA VAL A 702 -9.25 -24.35 20.13
C VAL A 702 -8.91 -24.63 18.67
N THR A 703 -9.76 -25.38 17.97
CA THR A 703 -9.48 -25.90 16.61
C THR A 703 -10.18 -25.12 15.50
N THR A 704 -11.04 -24.16 15.86
CA THR A 704 -11.77 -23.32 14.89
C THR A 704 -10.99 -22.06 14.47
N ALA A 705 -9.89 -21.75 15.18
CA ALA A 705 -9.16 -20.47 15.12
C ALA A 705 -8.41 -20.13 13.81
N ALA A 706 -8.26 -21.06 12.85
CA ALA A 706 -7.33 -20.83 11.72
C ALA A 706 -7.79 -21.31 10.33
N ASN A 707 -9.05 -21.69 10.14
CA ASN A 707 -9.42 -22.56 9.00
C ASN A 707 -10.02 -21.78 7.82
N LEU A 708 -9.31 -21.76 6.68
CA LEU A 708 -9.98 -21.55 5.40
C LEU A 708 -10.59 -22.89 4.97
N ILE A 709 -11.90 -22.88 4.73
CA ILE A 709 -12.81 -24.00 4.39
C ILE A 709 -13.51 -24.63 5.62
N VAL A 710 -14.80 -24.26 5.77
CA VAL A 710 -15.79 -24.86 6.68
C VAL A 710 -16.66 -25.92 5.95
N GLU A 711 -16.36 -26.29 4.72
CA GLU A 711 -16.99 -27.46 4.09
C GLU A 711 -16.10 -28.69 4.28
N LYS A 712 -16.63 -29.73 4.92
CA LYS A 712 -16.03 -31.07 4.92
C LYS A 712 -15.99 -31.58 3.47
N ILE A 713 -14.94 -31.25 2.71
CA ILE A 713 -14.77 -31.69 1.33
C ILE A 713 -14.38 -33.17 1.37
N VAL A 714 -15.35 -34.06 1.15
CA VAL A 714 -15.10 -35.49 1.00
C VAL A 714 -14.50 -35.74 -0.38
N VAL A 715 -13.26 -36.23 -0.39
CA VAL A 715 -12.52 -36.56 -1.63
C VAL A 715 -12.63 -38.05 -1.96
N GLY A 716 -12.96 -38.88 -0.98
CA GLY A 716 -13.03 -40.33 -1.12
C GLY A 716 -11.68 -40.98 -0.77
N SER A 717 -11.34 -42.09 -1.43
CA SER A 717 -10.16 -42.87 -1.09
C SER A 717 -8.86 -42.14 -1.47
N ALA A 718 -7.92 -42.03 -0.53
CA ALA A 718 -6.57 -41.50 -0.82
C ALA A 718 -5.86 -42.28 -1.94
N ALA A 719 -6.17 -43.58 -2.08
CA ALA A 719 -5.60 -44.44 -3.11
C ALA A 719 -6.14 -44.16 -4.51
N GLN A 720 -7.19 -43.35 -4.67
CA GLN A 720 -7.74 -42.94 -5.97
C GLN A 720 -7.26 -41.55 -6.40
N ILE A 721 -6.75 -40.74 -5.46
CA ILE A 721 -6.17 -39.43 -5.76
C ILE A 721 -4.87 -39.65 -6.53
N ARG A 722 -4.80 -39.12 -7.76
CA ARG A 722 -3.61 -39.20 -8.61
C ARG A 722 -2.81 -37.92 -8.57
N PHE A 723 -3.49 -36.78 -8.55
CA PHE A 723 -2.85 -35.46 -8.51
C PHE A 723 -3.57 -34.51 -7.55
N LEU A 724 -2.80 -33.63 -6.92
CA LEU A 724 -3.25 -32.58 -6.02
C LEU A 724 -2.23 -31.45 -6.13
N ASP A 725 -2.60 -30.31 -6.70
CA ASP A 725 -1.69 -29.17 -6.78
C ASP A 725 -2.41 -27.83 -6.95
N PHE A 726 -1.72 -26.74 -6.62
CA PHE A 726 -2.18 -25.37 -6.85
C PHE A 726 -1.85 -24.91 -8.26
N THR A 727 -2.70 -24.05 -8.83
CA THR A 727 -2.34 -23.31 -10.04
C THR A 727 -1.12 -22.42 -9.77
N PRO A 728 -0.28 -22.12 -10.77
CA PRO A 728 0.94 -21.31 -10.56
C PRO A 728 0.72 -19.95 -9.89
N ASN A 729 -0.48 -19.37 -10.04
CA ASN A 729 -0.89 -18.10 -9.42
C ASN A 729 -1.52 -18.26 -8.01
N GLY A 730 -1.60 -19.48 -7.47
CA GLY A 730 -2.19 -19.79 -6.16
C GLY A 730 -3.71 -19.59 -6.04
N LYS A 731 -4.41 -19.18 -7.12
CA LYS A 731 -5.86 -18.88 -7.08
C LYS A 731 -6.74 -20.13 -6.98
N PHE A 732 -6.27 -21.26 -7.52
CA PHE A 732 -7.08 -22.48 -7.55
C PHE A 732 -6.30 -23.69 -7.04
N LEU A 733 -7.01 -24.60 -6.37
CA LEU A 733 -6.55 -25.93 -6.02
C LEU A 733 -7.22 -26.94 -6.97
N VAL A 734 -6.44 -27.85 -7.55
CA VAL A 734 -6.92 -28.85 -8.50
C VAL A 734 -6.65 -30.25 -7.96
N VAL A 735 -7.66 -31.12 -8.02
CA VAL A 735 -7.54 -32.54 -7.67
C VAL A 735 -7.96 -33.39 -8.85
N VAL A 736 -7.15 -34.40 -9.16
CA VAL A 736 -7.47 -35.43 -10.17
C VAL A 736 -7.60 -36.78 -9.48
N ILE A 737 -8.77 -37.39 -9.65
CA ILE A 737 -9.15 -38.67 -9.06
C ILE A 737 -9.36 -39.68 -10.18
N GLN A 738 -8.76 -40.87 -10.06
CA GLN A 738 -9.02 -41.97 -10.99
C GLN A 738 -9.94 -42.99 -10.31
N ASP A 739 -11.23 -42.90 -10.58
CA ASP A 739 -12.24 -43.84 -10.11
C ASP A 739 -12.48 -44.93 -11.18
N GLY A 740 -11.79 -46.06 -11.05
CA GLY A 740 -11.86 -47.18 -11.99
C GLY A 740 -10.89 -47.09 -13.19
N SER A 741 -11.30 -47.69 -14.31
CA SER A 741 -10.44 -47.93 -15.49
C SER A 741 -10.90 -47.21 -16.77
N ARG A 742 -11.77 -46.19 -16.67
CA ARG A 742 -12.42 -45.55 -17.84
C ARG A 742 -12.25 -44.03 -17.93
N GLY A 743 -11.60 -43.38 -16.97
CA GLY A 743 -11.41 -41.92 -17.01
C GLY A 743 -10.92 -41.30 -15.71
N PHE A 744 -10.99 -39.97 -15.64
CA PHE A 744 -10.58 -39.16 -14.49
C PHE A 744 -11.72 -38.23 -14.05
N SER A 745 -11.91 -38.05 -12.75
CA SER A 745 -12.70 -36.96 -12.17
C SER A 745 -11.76 -35.82 -11.80
N ILE A 746 -12.10 -34.60 -12.23
CA ILE A 746 -11.32 -33.39 -12.00
C ILE A 746 -12.17 -32.41 -11.21
N ARG A 747 -11.62 -31.91 -10.11
CA ARG A 747 -12.25 -30.92 -9.26
C ARG A 747 -11.36 -29.69 -9.13
N LEU A 748 -11.97 -28.51 -9.24
CA LEU A 748 -11.34 -27.19 -9.17
C LEU A 748 -11.98 -26.39 -8.04
N TRP A 749 -11.17 -25.98 -7.06
CA TRP A 749 -11.61 -25.13 -5.96
C TRP A 749 -10.94 -23.78 -6.03
N ASP A 750 -11.70 -22.74 -5.72
CA ASP A 750 -11.17 -21.40 -5.50
C ASP A 750 -10.55 -21.33 -4.10
N THR A 751 -9.28 -20.97 -4.02
CA THR A 751 -8.51 -21.02 -2.77
C THR A 751 -8.92 -19.96 -1.77
N TYR A 752 -9.52 -18.85 -2.21
CA TYR A 752 -9.95 -17.74 -1.34
C TYR A 752 -11.35 -17.95 -0.75
N SER A 753 -12.29 -18.39 -1.56
CA SER A 753 -13.67 -18.65 -1.15
C SER A 753 -13.85 -20.04 -0.56
N GLY A 754 -12.95 -20.98 -0.88
CA GLY A 754 -13.05 -22.38 -0.50
C GLY A 754 -14.11 -23.17 -1.27
N LYS A 755 -14.77 -22.56 -2.26
CA LYS A 755 -15.86 -23.19 -2.99
C LYS A 755 -15.35 -24.03 -4.15
N CYS A 756 -15.97 -25.20 -4.35
CA CYS A 756 -15.78 -25.98 -5.57
C CYS A 756 -16.44 -25.25 -6.75
N LEU A 757 -15.63 -24.74 -7.67
CA LEU A 757 -16.13 -24.06 -8.87
C LEU A 757 -16.55 -25.06 -9.96
N ARG A 758 -15.84 -26.19 -10.04
CA ARG A 758 -16.04 -27.22 -11.05
C ARG A 758 -15.77 -28.61 -10.47
N ASP A 759 -16.68 -29.53 -10.79
CA ASP A 759 -16.54 -30.97 -10.58
C ASP A 759 -17.07 -31.64 -11.86
N PHE A 760 -16.21 -32.34 -12.58
CA PHE A 760 -16.58 -33.03 -13.82
C PHE A 760 -15.65 -34.21 -14.11
N SER A 761 -16.13 -35.13 -14.94
CA SER A 761 -15.38 -36.33 -15.34
C SER A 761 -15.00 -36.29 -16.81
N VAL A 762 -13.77 -36.73 -17.12
CA VAL A 762 -13.22 -36.89 -18.46
C VAL A 762 -13.10 -38.38 -18.75
N ALA A 763 -13.89 -38.89 -19.68
CA ALA A 763 -13.83 -40.27 -20.13
C ALA A 763 -12.70 -40.47 -21.14
N ILE A 764 -12.04 -41.63 -21.10
CA ILE A 764 -11.01 -42.01 -22.08
C ILE A 764 -11.55 -43.17 -22.90
N GLU A 765 -11.76 -42.93 -24.20
CA GLU A 765 -12.15 -43.96 -25.15
C GLU A 765 -10.93 -44.85 -25.47
N SER A 766 -10.80 -45.93 -24.71
CA SER A 766 -9.79 -46.97 -24.91
C SER A 766 -10.44 -48.34 -25.04
N SER A 767 -9.99 -49.13 -26.02
CA SER A 767 -10.34 -50.55 -26.17
C SER A 767 -9.71 -51.45 -25.10
N GLU A 768 -8.68 -50.95 -24.42
CA GLU A 768 -7.91 -51.67 -23.39
C GLU A 768 -8.25 -51.12 -22.00
N THR A 769 -8.58 -52.01 -21.05
CA THR A 769 -8.81 -51.69 -19.64
C THR A 769 -7.49 -51.67 -18.88
N PHE A 770 -6.95 -50.49 -18.64
CA PHE A 770 -5.72 -50.34 -17.86
C PHE A 770 -6.02 -50.24 -16.36
N ARG A 771 -5.26 -50.99 -15.54
CA ARG A 771 -5.34 -50.91 -14.07
C ARG A 771 -4.77 -49.59 -13.52
N ALA A 772 -3.89 -48.92 -14.27
CA ALA A 772 -3.37 -47.58 -13.98
C ALA A 772 -3.37 -46.74 -15.27
N LEU A 773 -4.36 -45.84 -15.43
CA LEU A 773 -4.48 -44.97 -16.59
C LEU A 773 -3.58 -43.74 -16.46
N PHE A 774 -3.56 -43.13 -15.27
CA PHE A 774 -2.77 -41.94 -14.99
C PHE A 774 -1.26 -42.22 -15.05
N THR A 775 -0.54 -41.47 -15.89
CA THR A 775 0.93 -41.48 -15.94
C THR A 775 1.51 -40.28 -15.21
N THR A 776 1.15 -39.07 -15.61
CA THR A 776 1.65 -37.80 -15.06
C THR A 776 0.70 -36.66 -15.46
N CYS A 777 0.81 -35.50 -14.83
CA CYS A 777 0.12 -34.31 -15.32
C CYS A 777 0.88 -33.03 -14.97
N CYS A 778 0.52 -31.93 -15.63
CA CYS A 778 1.07 -30.60 -15.40
C CYS A 778 -0.06 -29.57 -15.44
N LEU A 779 -0.04 -28.62 -14.52
CA LEU A 779 -1.03 -27.56 -14.36
C LEU A 779 -0.40 -26.21 -14.70
N PHE A 780 -1.09 -25.38 -15.48
CA PHE A 780 -0.58 -24.09 -15.93
C PHE A 780 -1.70 -23.07 -16.18
N MET A 781 -1.34 -21.80 -16.35
CA MET A 781 -2.27 -20.73 -16.69
C MET A 781 -2.15 -20.38 -18.18
N SER A 782 -3.27 -20.25 -18.88
CA SER A 782 -3.30 -19.73 -20.25
C SER A 782 -3.01 -18.22 -20.27
N LYS A 783 -2.67 -17.64 -21.45
CA LYS A 783 -2.54 -16.17 -21.59
C LYS A 783 -3.84 -15.42 -21.30
N ALA A 784 -5.00 -16.06 -21.44
CA ALA A 784 -6.28 -15.48 -21.07
C ALA A 784 -6.53 -15.51 -19.56
N GLY A 785 -5.62 -16.13 -18.78
CA GLY A 785 -5.75 -16.29 -17.34
C GLY A 785 -6.60 -17.49 -16.92
N ASP A 786 -6.90 -18.42 -17.84
CA ASP A 786 -7.65 -19.63 -17.52
C ASP A 786 -6.73 -20.75 -16.99
N PRO A 787 -7.15 -21.50 -15.96
CA PRO A 787 -6.44 -22.68 -15.49
C PRO A 787 -6.59 -23.85 -16.48
N CYS A 788 -5.47 -24.41 -16.92
CA CYS A 788 -5.38 -25.52 -17.86
C CYS A 788 -4.58 -26.70 -17.26
N LEU A 789 -5.03 -27.92 -17.53
CA LEU A 789 -4.41 -29.16 -17.06
C LEU A 789 -4.04 -30.04 -18.26
N VAL A 790 -2.79 -30.50 -18.32
CA VAL A 790 -2.35 -31.55 -19.23
C VAL A 790 -2.21 -32.85 -18.46
N VAL A 791 -2.94 -33.89 -18.85
CA VAL A 791 -2.83 -35.24 -18.27
C VAL A 791 -2.26 -36.19 -19.31
N VAL A 792 -1.19 -36.91 -18.96
CA VAL A 792 -0.68 -38.04 -19.75
C VAL A 792 -1.34 -39.30 -19.22
N SER A 793 -2.03 -40.01 -20.12
CA SER A 793 -2.62 -41.31 -19.85
C SER A 793 -1.86 -42.38 -20.61
N ASP A 794 -1.86 -43.62 -20.11
CA ASP A 794 -1.32 -44.84 -20.75
C ASP A 794 0.10 -44.75 -21.35
N HIS A 795 0.93 -43.81 -20.86
CA HIS A 795 2.21 -43.38 -21.42
C HIS A 795 2.16 -42.85 -22.87
N ARG A 796 1.03 -42.92 -23.58
CA ARG A 796 0.97 -42.63 -25.02
C ARG A 796 -0.13 -41.65 -25.37
N ARG A 797 -0.98 -41.24 -24.45
CA ARG A 797 -2.01 -40.23 -24.70
C ARG A 797 -1.79 -38.97 -23.89
N ILE A 798 -2.03 -37.82 -24.52
CA ILE A 798 -2.05 -36.51 -23.87
C ILE A 798 -3.48 -35.97 -23.95
N LEU A 799 -4.01 -35.56 -22.80
CA LEU A 799 -5.28 -34.86 -22.66
C LEU A 799 -4.99 -33.43 -22.24
N HIS A 800 -5.40 -32.45 -23.05
CA HIS A 800 -5.36 -31.04 -22.68
C HIS A 800 -6.77 -30.58 -22.29
N VAL A 801 -6.94 -30.16 -21.03
CA VAL A 801 -8.22 -29.78 -20.43
C VAL A 801 -8.16 -28.32 -19.98
N ASN A 802 -9.03 -27.48 -20.54
CA ASN A 802 -9.28 -26.16 -19.98
C ASN A 802 -10.30 -26.30 -18.85
N LEU A 803 -9.90 -25.96 -17.61
CA LEU A 803 -10.71 -26.20 -16.42
C LEU A 803 -11.86 -25.18 -16.28
N SER A 804 -11.75 -23.98 -16.89
CA SER A 804 -12.82 -22.99 -16.94
C SER A 804 -13.96 -23.43 -17.87
N THR A 805 -13.62 -23.82 -19.10
CA THR A 805 -14.57 -24.10 -20.19
C THR A 805 -14.96 -25.58 -20.31
N ARG A 806 -14.21 -26.48 -19.66
CA ARG A 806 -14.32 -27.95 -19.77
C ARG A 806 -14.02 -28.50 -21.16
N SER A 807 -13.38 -27.72 -22.03
CA SER A 807 -12.96 -28.20 -23.34
C SER A 807 -11.80 -29.17 -23.19
N THR A 808 -11.91 -30.35 -23.79
CA THR A 808 -10.90 -31.41 -23.73
C THR A 808 -10.41 -31.75 -25.13
N ASN A 809 -9.08 -31.77 -25.32
CA ASN A 809 -8.45 -32.27 -26.54
C ASN A 809 -7.66 -33.54 -26.21
N ASP A 810 -7.95 -34.63 -26.93
CA ASP A 810 -7.23 -35.91 -26.89
C ASP A 810 -6.19 -35.96 -28.01
N ARG A 811 -4.98 -36.46 -27.71
CA ARG A 811 -4.00 -36.86 -28.71
C ARG A 811 -3.28 -38.14 -28.31
N LYS A 812 -3.28 -39.15 -29.19
CA LYS A 812 -2.38 -40.31 -29.09
C LYS A 812 -1.03 -40.03 -29.74
N LEU A 813 0.04 -40.44 -29.08
CA LEU A 813 1.43 -40.26 -29.48
C LEU A 813 2.08 -41.60 -29.82
N ASN A 814 3.03 -41.54 -30.75
CA ASN A 814 3.83 -42.69 -31.17
C ASN A 814 5.05 -42.93 -30.25
N ILE A 815 5.22 -42.10 -29.21
CA ILE A 815 6.30 -42.18 -28.24
C ILE A 815 5.73 -42.48 -26.85
N GLY A 816 6.47 -43.24 -26.05
CA GLY A 816 6.16 -43.45 -24.64
C GLY A 816 6.69 -42.29 -23.81
N ILE A 817 5.81 -41.68 -23.00
CA ILE A 817 6.07 -40.54 -22.14
C ILE A 817 6.01 -40.99 -20.69
N ASP A 818 6.99 -40.51 -19.95
CA ASP A 818 7.18 -40.79 -18.54
C ASP A 818 6.91 -39.54 -17.69
N SER A 819 7.16 -38.32 -18.20
CA SER A 819 6.85 -37.06 -17.50
C SER A 819 6.53 -35.91 -18.47
N VAL A 820 5.79 -34.91 -17.99
CA VAL A 820 5.37 -33.73 -18.76
C VAL A 820 5.55 -32.47 -17.91
N PHE A 821 6.08 -31.42 -18.53
CA PHE A 821 6.26 -30.10 -17.93
C PHE A 821 5.82 -29.03 -18.92
N VAL A 822 5.40 -27.87 -18.43
CA VAL A 822 5.09 -26.69 -19.24
C VAL A 822 6.25 -25.71 -19.08
N CYS A 823 6.80 -25.21 -20.18
CA CYS A 823 7.77 -24.12 -20.14
C CYS A 823 7.11 -22.83 -19.65
N ASP A 824 7.89 -21.91 -19.06
CA ASP A 824 7.42 -20.58 -18.62
C ASP A 824 6.79 -19.72 -19.73
N ASP A 825 6.94 -20.11 -21.00
CA ASP A 825 6.25 -19.46 -22.11
C ASP A 825 4.74 -19.75 -22.16
N GLY A 826 4.26 -20.77 -21.45
CA GLY A 826 2.84 -21.17 -21.40
C GLY A 826 2.32 -21.81 -22.70
N TYR A 827 3.19 -22.13 -23.66
CA TYR A 827 2.82 -22.70 -24.96
C TYR A 827 3.59 -23.95 -25.33
N THR A 828 4.69 -24.23 -24.66
CA THR A 828 5.55 -25.37 -24.99
C THR A 828 5.48 -26.41 -23.87
N LEU A 829 5.12 -27.64 -24.23
CA LEU A 829 5.25 -28.80 -23.37
C LEU A 829 6.62 -29.43 -23.58
N VAL A 830 7.31 -29.73 -22.47
CA VAL A 830 8.49 -30.60 -22.45
C VAL A 830 8.04 -31.99 -22.05
N LEU A 831 8.21 -32.95 -22.95
CA LEU A 831 7.84 -34.35 -22.74
C LEU A 831 9.11 -35.15 -22.53
N ILE A 832 9.22 -35.83 -21.39
CA ILE A 832 10.32 -36.74 -21.08
C ILE A 832 9.83 -38.16 -21.34
N GLY A 833 10.56 -38.92 -22.17
CA GLY A 833 10.19 -40.28 -22.54
C GLY A 833 11.39 -41.24 -22.67
N LYS A 834 11.10 -42.54 -22.58
CA LYS A 834 12.09 -43.63 -22.76
C LYS A 834 12.08 -44.15 -24.19
N ASN A 835 13.20 -43.98 -24.90
CA ASN A 835 13.43 -44.64 -26.19
C ASN A 835 14.94 -44.81 -26.46
N ASN A 836 15.54 -45.87 -25.90
CA ASN A 836 16.99 -46.14 -25.90
C ASN A 836 17.81 -44.96 -25.33
N GLY A 837 17.45 -44.52 -24.13
CA GLY A 837 17.98 -43.33 -23.45
C GLY A 837 16.88 -42.35 -23.05
N LEU A 838 17.27 -41.33 -22.29
CA LEU A 838 16.44 -40.19 -21.93
C LEU A 838 16.25 -39.28 -23.15
N ARG A 839 15.00 -38.95 -23.49
CA ARG A 839 14.68 -37.98 -24.53
C ARG A 839 13.74 -36.90 -23.99
N ALA A 840 14.03 -35.65 -24.34
CA ALA A 840 13.14 -34.52 -24.13
C ALA A 840 12.60 -34.06 -25.49
N TYR A 841 11.29 -33.84 -25.58
CA TYR A 841 10.62 -33.35 -26.78
C TYR A 841 9.88 -32.05 -26.48
N LEU A 842 9.95 -31.08 -27.39
CA LEU A 842 9.17 -29.86 -27.31
C LEU A 842 7.91 -29.96 -28.18
N LEU A 843 6.73 -29.72 -27.58
CA LEU A 843 5.44 -29.78 -28.25
C LEU A 843 4.64 -28.48 -28.03
N PRO A 844 4.20 -27.76 -29.08
CA PRO A 844 3.42 -26.53 -28.91
C PRO A 844 1.94 -26.85 -28.62
N LEU A 845 1.37 -26.28 -27.57
CA LEU A 845 -0.02 -26.44 -27.15
C LEU A 845 -1.04 -26.04 -28.23
N HIS A 846 -0.73 -25.03 -29.06
CA HIS A 846 -1.60 -24.57 -30.15
C HIS A 846 -1.56 -25.48 -31.39
N SER A 847 -0.64 -26.45 -31.44
CA SER A 847 -0.44 -27.37 -32.56
C SER A 847 -0.61 -28.83 -32.13
N LEU A 848 -1.47 -29.10 -31.14
CA LEU A 848 -1.78 -30.46 -30.69
C LEU A 848 -2.28 -31.37 -31.84
N GLU A 849 -2.81 -30.80 -32.93
CA GLU A 849 -3.26 -31.53 -34.12
C GLU A 849 -2.14 -31.87 -35.13
N LYS A 850 -0.96 -31.24 -35.05
CA LYS A 850 0.15 -31.45 -35.99
C LYS A 850 1.09 -32.58 -35.56
N SER A 851 1.61 -33.35 -36.53
CA SER A 851 2.39 -34.58 -36.32
C SER A 851 3.80 -34.38 -35.73
N ASP A 852 4.37 -33.18 -35.83
CA ASP A 852 5.82 -32.99 -35.68
C ASP A 852 6.21 -32.30 -34.35
N PHE A 853 7.24 -32.81 -33.69
CA PHE A 853 7.91 -32.15 -32.56
C PHE A 853 8.89 -31.11 -33.09
N PHE A 854 8.98 -29.93 -32.45
CA PHE A 854 9.84 -28.85 -32.96
C PHE A 854 11.24 -28.80 -32.36
N GLY A 855 11.52 -29.60 -31.32
CA GLY A 855 12.84 -29.69 -30.72
C GLY A 855 13.00 -31.01 -29.99
N SER A 856 14.22 -31.56 -30.00
CA SER A 856 14.51 -32.81 -29.28
C SER A 856 15.93 -32.83 -28.72
N ALA A 857 16.09 -33.38 -27.52
CA ALA A 857 17.39 -33.64 -26.91
C ALA A 857 17.48 -35.11 -26.48
N LYS A 858 18.68 -35.71 -26.57
CA LYS A 858 18.88 -37.14 -26.30
C LYS A 858 20.14 -37.41 -25.48
N ILE A 859 19.99 -38.19 -24.41
CA ILE A 859 21.10 -38.71 -23.62
C ILE A 859 20.94 -40.23 -23.42
N ASN A 860 21.92 -41.00 -23.89
CA ASN A 860 21.86 -42.47 -23.86
C ASN A 860 22.24 -43.07 -22.49
N ARG A 861 22.85 -42.30 -21.58
CA ARG A 861 23.52 -42.82 -20.37
C ARG A 861 22.76 -42.64 -19.05
N LEU A 862 21.58 -42.03 -19.05
CA LEU A 862 20.79 -41.76 -17.85
C LEU A 862 19.43 -42.44 -17.94
N SER A 863 19.04 -43.16 -16.88
CA SER A 863 17.68 -43.67 -16.69
C SER A 863 16.89 -42.68 -15.84
N TYR A 864 15.72 -42.27 -16.31
CA TYR A 864 14.81 -41.40 -15.58
C TYR A 864 13.67 -42.21 -14.94
N VAL A 865 13.44 -42.00 -13.66
CA VAL A 865 12.42 -42.67 -12.85
C VAL A 865 11.44 -41.60 -12.35
N PRO A 866 10.27 -41.40 -13.00
CA PRO A 866 9.35 -40.30 -12.69
C PRO A 866 8.92 -40.16 -11.23
N ALA A 867 8.87 -41.26 -10.48
CA ALA A 867 8.48 -41.22 -9.07
C ALA A 867 9.57 -40.62 -8.16
N LEU A 868 10.85 -40.79 -8.52
CA LEU A 868 12.01 -40.50 -7.67
C LEU A 868 12.91 -39.38 -8.23
N ASP A 869 12.86 -39.18 -9.54
CA ASP A 869 13.61 -38.16 -10.25
C ASP A 869 12.71 -36.94 -10.47
N ASP A 870 13.31 -35.78 -10.63
CA ASP A 870 12.60 -34.55 -10.98
C ASP A 870 13.38 -33.74 -12.01
N ALA A 871 12.66 -32.90 -12.73
CA ALA A 871 13.22 -32.08 -13.79
C ALA A 871 12.59 -30.68 -13.80
N THR A 872 13.41 -29.69 -14.10
CA THR A 872 12.97 -28.31 -14.29
C THR A 872 13.58 -27.71 -15.55
N VAL A 873 12.86 -26.77 -16.16
CA VAL A 873 13.29 -26.09 -17.39
C VAL A 873 13.72 -24.68 -17.01
N GLN A 874 14.92 -24.28 -17.44
CA GLN A 874 15.44 -22.93 -17.25
C GLN A 874 15.85 -22.32 -18.59
N ARG A 875 15.88 -20.99 -18.66
CA ARG A 875 16.43 -20.26 -19.81
C ARG A 875 17.78 -19.65 -19.43
N ASP A 876 18.78 -19.89 -20.27
CA ASP A 876 20.08 -19.23 -20.13
C ASP A 876 19.98 -17.73 -20.50
N PRO A 877 20.94 -16.86 -20.14
CA PRO A 877 20.95 -15.45 -20.55
C PRO A 877 20.87 -15.25 -22.07
N ASN A 878 21.27 -16.27 -22.85
CA ASN A 878 21.16 -16.31 -24.31
C ASN A 878 19.79 -16.82 -24.82
N LYS A 879 18.78 -16.94 -23.94
CA LYS A 879 17.41 -17.44 -24.21
C LYS A 879 17.29 -18.89 -24.69
N GLN A 880 18.36 -19.68 -24.66
CA GLN A 880 18.29 -21.11 -24.94
C GLN A 880 17.66 -21.89 -23.78
N LEU A 881 16.82 -22.88 -24.12
CA LEU A 881 16.17 -23.76 -23.15
C LEU A 881 17.16 -24.81 -22.64
N LYS A 882 17.24 -24.92 -21.32
CA LYS A 882 18.03 -25.92 -20.61
C LYS A 882 17.11 -26.76 -19.74
N LEU A 883 17.23 -28.08 -19.84
CA LEU A 883 16.57 -29.03 -18.97
C LEU A 883 17.55 -29.47 -17.89
N LEU A 884 17.20 -29.20 -16.63
CA LEU A 884 17.92 -29.67 -15.47
C LEU A 884 17.22 -30.92 -14.93
N ILE A 885 17.97 -31.97 -14.64
CA ILE A 885 17.43 -33.24 -14.15
C ILE A 885 18.24 -33.71 -12.96
N ALA A 886 17.55 -33.93 -11.85
CA ALA A 886 18.11 -34.58 -10.68
C ALA A 886 17.60 -36.02 -10.63
N SER A 887 18.53 -36.98 -10.73
CA SER A 887 18.21 -38.41 -10.70
C SER A 887 18.60 -39.05 -9.37
N SER A 888 17.67 -39.83 -8.83
CA SER A 888 17.83 -40.74 -7.69
C SER A 888 18.98 -41.74 -7.85
N SER A 889 19.46 -41.97 -9.08
CA SER A 889 20.71 -42.69 -9.37
C SER A 889 21.98 -41.95 -8.90
N GLY A 890 21.83 -40.79 -8.24
CA GLY A 890 22.93 -39.99 -7.70
C GLY A 890 23.59 -39.10 -8.72
N SER A 891 22.86 -38.69 -9.76
CA SER A 891 23.39 -37.85 -10.85
C SER A 891 22.54 -36.60 -11.07
N PHE A 892 23.19 -35.49 -11.37
CA PHE A 892 22.58 -34.24 -11.82
C PHE A 892 23.04 -33.95 -13.26
N LEU A 893 22.09 -33.58 -14.11
CA LEU A 893 22.27 -33.38 -15.54
C LEU A 893 21.76 -32.00 -15.97
N GLU A 894 22.60 -31.23 -16.65
CA GLU A 894 22.22 -30.08 -17.48
C GLU A 894 22.20 -30.52 -18.95
N MET A 895 21.08 -30.35 -19.63
CA MET A 895 20.89 -30.68 -21.05
C MET A 895 20.30 -29.51 -21.81
N GLY A 896 21.03 -28.96 -22.78
CA GLY A 896 20.47 -28.00 -23.74
C GLY A 896 19.44 -28.68 -24.65
N ILE A 897 18.32 -27.99 -24.93
CA ILE A 897 17.34 -28.44 -25.91
C ILE A 897 17.53 -27.63 -27.19
N ASP A 898 17.93 -28.32 -28.27
CA ASP A 898 18.12 -27.71 -29.58
C ASP A 898 16.75 -27.39 -30.22
N HIS A 899 16.64 -26.16 -30.73
CA HIS A 899 15.47 -25.62 -31.42
C HIS A 899 15.48 -25.91 -32.93
#